data_AF-A0A381TYH7-F1
#
_entry.id   AF-A0A381TYH7-F1
#
_cell.length_a   1.000
_cell.length_b   1.000
_cell.length_c   1.000
_cell.angle_alpha   90.00
_cell.angle_beta   90.00
_cell.angle_gamma   90.00
#
_symmetry.space_group_name_H-M   'P 1'
#
loop_
_entity.id
_entity.type
_entity.pdbx_description
1 polymer ?
#
loop_
_entity_poly.entity_id
_entity_poly.type
_entity_poly.pdbx_seq_one_letter_code
_entity_poly.pdbx_strand_id
1 'polypeptide(L)'
;MNHLLKPSAAILMTASLGFFVLGCGIVDEEGAQAALDIKKQILEIQTTELDPLMDQVAELQKTIAPLEREIEEMEEEREDLYEQGRELGHEFEDEMRGKFDVLFMQEGEGREQFEEEIKQAYKSLEDRRRELEESQKGAWDEFEAKSEEGRRELNESQKGVWDAFEKETKDKWRGWERESEEIRTAKEREIEELRRALEDEIQGRHDVAQKGSPELNEKREALEAEYEALQSSQRELEGIMNEIRLQLMEIDERRMDLEDQRYPLNDQREELNKLEQAVWEREEPQDYNSITNEKHKQVEELRKAVNNAWNEFDDQKNRDFEAYDREIESAWTEYENKISSIDQQRSDAYEQANNAAVSADASADLAVLEQQHNENVDHYIGLVAEVDQQIEELRAAGREPDDPELSAAVSAREEYGPILDDLETTYNEKRSELENSIANSGATVDFNALEAQFDQVKQEAETDLNAKIALIDEAMYGSSGAEPQGIADLESNIELLEAEIRSLSDERDAFHKNRQEDAKGIRAQKREIENQLDPLEDLQRALELEQRPLRRQEMDLNKERMTLNSQFAEFEDKRKPLEDQGEEYRESIRGETEEWVRERQREMEDSTKQMWNDLDDDIRKIQREMEDRSEEMRQVVEEENDQERQEMEDRFKEERQVLEDSSSEKFRMLEDEGQALEVKRDNLEDAFKEEMKAQVKELEDQKDQLLEEKMSPLEAKAKELDAKLEMKWSDLEALYEQQGKLTSLLEGLEKRVRDLDRQAETGLINVISGALENAKELEKGEVSSFDSFLPQLGPGNQGPSGN
;
A
#
# COMPACT_ATOMS: atom_id res chain seq x y z
N MET A 1 36.06 27.09 -42.24
CA MET A 1 36.51 26.70 -43.60
C MET A 1 37.80 27.43 -43.96
N ASN A 2 38.96 26.82 -43.68
CA ASN A 2 40.27 27.36 -44.07
C ASN A 2 40.80 26.59 -45.27
N HIS A 3 40.65 27.10 -46.50
CA HIS A 3 41.48 26.75 -47.67
C HIS A 3 41.13 27.68 -48.84
N LEU A 4 41.84 28.80 -48.99
CA LEU A 4 42.08 29.50 -50.27
C LEU A 4 43.07 30.66 -50.09
N LEU A 5 44.32 30.31 -49.75
CA LEU A 5 45.44 31.26 -49.77
C LEU A 5 46.71 30.57 -50.29
N LYS A 6 47.07 30.87 -51.54
CA LYS A 6 48.47 31.02 -51.97
C LYS A 6 48.53 31.96 -53.18
N PRO A 7 49.22 33.11 -53.09
CA PRO A 7 49.37 34.03 -54.21
C PRO A 7 50.46 33.49 -55.15
N SER A 8 50.12 33.15 -56.39
CA SER A 8 51.10 32.66 -57.37
C SER A 8 50.70 32.92 -58.82
N ALA A 9 51.52 33.72 -59.50
CA ALA A 9 51.85 33.61 -60.92
C ALA A 9 50.71 33.64 -61.98
N ALA A 10 50.01 34.77 -62.10
CA ALA A 10 49.27 35.13 -63.33
C ALA A 10 49.49 36.58 -63.82
N ILE A 11 50.41 37.34 -63.20
CA ILE A 11 50.76 38.73 -63.59
C ILE A 11 51.71 38.80 -64.82
N LEU A 12 51.94 37.67 -65.51
CA LEU A 12 53.08 37.53 -66.41
C LEU A 12 52.82 36.66 -67.65
N MET A 13 51.74 36.90 -68.41
CA MET A 13 51.52 36.30 -69.75
C MET A 13 50.55 37.05 -70.70
N THR A 14 50.46 38.39 -70.62
CA THR A 14 49.78 39.22 -71.66
C THR A 14 50.58 40.49 -72.04
N ALA A 15 51.90 40.37 -72.09
CA ALA A 15 52.82 41.43 -72.55
C ALA A 15 53.55 41.10 -73.87
N SER A 16 53.25 39.94 -74.49
CA SER A 16 54.09 39.37 -75.57
C SER A 16 53.32 38.54 -76.61
N LEU A 17 52.40 39.16 -77.36
CA LEU A 17 52.00 38.75 -78.72
C LEU A 17 51.05 39.82 -79.30
N GLY A 18 51.34 40.34 -80.50
CA GLY A 18 50.56 41.41 -81.14
C GLY A 18 51.36 42.61 -81.66
N PHE A 19 52.69 42.68 -81.45
CA PHE A 19 53.54 43.72 -82.04
C PHE A 19 54.14 43.29 -83.39
N PHE A 20 53.31 42.81 -84.31
CA PHE A 20 53.67 42.59 -85.72
C PHE A 20 52.43 42.67 -86.62
N VAL A 21 52.61 43.20 -87.84
CA VAL A 21 51.59 43.52 -88.88
C VAL A 21 50.96 44.92 -88.77
N LEU A 22 51.78 45.94 -89.05
CA LEU A 22 51.34 47.26 -89.56
C LEU A 22 51.88 47.47 -91.00
N GLY A 23 51.79 46.41 -91.83
CA GLY A 23 52.59 46.31 -93.04
C GLY A 23 52.11 45.35 -94.13
N CYS A 24 50.86 44.89 -94.09
CA CYS A 24 50.14 44.27 -95.22
C CYS A 24 48.63 44.49 -94.99
N GLY A 25 47.95 45.20 -95.88
CA GLY A 25 46.55 45.60 -95.69
C GLY A 25 45.54 44.50 -96.02
N ILE A 26 45.42 43.49 -95.16
CA ILE A 26 44.47 42.36 -95.28
C ILE A 26 43.89 41.93 -93.90
N VAL A 27 43.64 42.88 -92.99
CA VAL A 27 43.00 42.64 -91.69
C VAL A 27 41.99 43.76 -91.41
N ASP A 28 40.85 43.41 -90.82
CA ASP A 28 39.84 44.35 -90.35
C ASP A 28 40.27 44.99 -89.02
N GLU A 29 40.70 46.25 -89.07
CA GLU A 29 41.12 47.02 -87.89
C GLU A 29 39.95 47.32 -86.92
N GLU A 30 38.70 47.40 -87.38
CA GLU A 30 37.56 47.75 -86.52
C GLU A 30 37.22 46.61 -85.55
N GLY A 31 37.22 45.37 -86.03
CA GLY A 31 36.91 44.20 -85.20
C GLY A 31 37.98 43.89 -84.13
N ALA A 32 39.27 44.08 -84.46
CA ALA A 32 40.37 43.89 -83.51
C ALA A 32 40.33 44.92 -82.38
N GLN A 33 40.01 46.18 -82.72
CA GLN A 33 39.85 47.26 -81.75
C GLN A 33 38.68 47.02 -80.80
N ALA A 34 37.54 46.51 -81.32
CA ALA A 34 36.36 46.19 -80.51
C ALA A 34 36.64 45.12 -79.44
N ALA A 35 37.42 44.08 -79.74
CA ALA A 35 37.78 43.05 -78.76
C ALA A 35 38.69 43.60 -77.63
N LEU A 36 39.59 44.53 -77.95
CA LEU A 36 40.43 45.22 -76.96
C LEU A 36 39.61 46.18 -76.07
N ASP A 37 38.63 46.89 -76.64
CA ASP A 37 37.74 47.76 -75.87
C ASP A 37 36.83 46.97 -74.91
N ILE A 38 36.37 45.76 -75.28
CA ILE A 38 35.64 44.88 -74.34
C ILE A 38 36.55 44.41 -73.20
N LYS A 39 37.79 43.99 -73.47
CA LYS A 39 38.73 43.61 -72.39
C LYS A 39 39.11 44.78 -71.49
N LYS A 40 39.16 46.00 -72.04
CA LYS A 40 39.31 47.22 -71.24
C LYS A 40 38.09 47.46 -70.33
N GLN A 41 36.86 47.25 -70.82
CA GLN A 41 35.65 47.33 -69.99
C GLN A 41 35.62 46.27 -68.88
N ILE A 42 36.08 45.04 -69.14
CA ILE A 42 36.20 43.99 -68.11
C ILE A 42 37.16 44.45 -67.00
N LEU A 43 38.32 44.99 -67.37
CA LEU A 43 39.32 45.47 -66.41
C LEU A 43 38.83 46.71 -65.64
N GLU A 44 38.06 47.57 -66.29
CA GLU A 44 37.38 48.71 -65.65
C GLU A 44 36.30 48.25 -64.64
N ILE A 45 35.48 47.24 -64.99
CA ILE A 45 34.51 46.62 -64.06
C ILE A 45 35.22 45.97 -62.86
N GLN A 46 36.33 45.26 -63.08
CA GLN A 46 37.12 44.68 -61.98
C GLN A 46 37.65 45.77 -61.03
N THR A 47 38.31 46.81 -61.58
CA THR A 47 38.98 47.83 -60.76
C THR A 47 38.02 48.87 -60.15
N THR A 48 36.81 49.07 -60.72
CA THR A 48 35.88 50.13 -60.27
C THR A 48 34.55 49.63 -59.71
N GLU A 49 34.15 48.38 -59.99
CA GLU A 49 32.91 47.79 -59.46
C GLU A 49 33.20 46.61 -58.51
N LEU A 50 34.14 45.71 -58.85
CA LEU A 50 34.41 44.48 -58.07
C LEU A 50 35.27 44.73 -56.82
N ASP A 51 36.45 45.33 -56.97
CA ASP A 51 37.37 45.64 -55.86
C ASP A 51 36.68 46.40 -54.70
N PRO A 52 35.93 47.50 -54.92
CA PRO A 52 35.27 48.22 -53.82
C PRO A 52 34.13 47.44 -53.16
N LEU A 53 33.54 46.41 -53.81
CA LEU A 53 32.57 45.52 -53.18
C LEU A 53 33.27 44.44 -52.34
N MET A 54 34.42 43.93 -52.80
CA MET A 54 35.26 43.04 -52.00
C MET A 54 35.78 43.72 -50.73
N ASP A 55 36.20 44.99 -50.82
CA ASP A 55 36.57 45.81 -49.67
C ASP A 55 35.39 46.02 -48.70
N GLN A 56 34.17 46.23 -49.20
CA GLN A 56 32.97 46.35 -48.36
C GLN A 56 32.61 45.04 -47.64
N VAL A 57 32.74 43.89 -48.30
CA VAL A 57 32.53 42.58 -47.66
C VAL A 57 33.61 42.31 -46.60
N ALA A 58 34.87 42.64 -46.88
CA ALA A 58 35.96 42.53 -45.92
C ALA A 58 35.79 43.49 -44.72
N GLU A 59 35.18 44.66 -44.91
CA GLU A 59 34.87 45.58 -43.81
C GLU A 59 33.68 45.09 -42.96
N LEU A 60 32.62 44.54 -43.57
CA LEU A 60 31.53 43.89 -42.82
C LEU A 60 32.03 42.69 -41.99
N GLN A 61 32.98 41.91 -42.51
CA GLN A 61 33.57 40.81 -41.73
C GLN A 61 34.33 41.31 -40.49
N LYS A 62 34.93 42.52 -40.52
CA LYS A 62 35.56 43.13 -39.34
C LYS A 62 34.54 43.63 -38.31
N THR A 63 33.28 43.85 -38.69
CA THR A 63 32.21 44.26 -37.76
C THR A 63 31.38 43.09 -37.25
N ILE A 64 31.22 42.02 -38.05
CA ILE A 64 30.50 40.79 -37.66
C ILE A 64 31.31 40.00 -36.60
N ALA A 65 32.58 39.68 -36.88
CA ALA A 65 33.42 38.84 -36.01
C ALA A 65 33.68 39.35 -34.56
N PRO A 66 33.60 40.65 -34.22
CA PRO A 66 33.55 41.09 -32.83
C PRO A 66 32.15 41.03 -32.21
N LEU A 67 31.08 41.25 -32.97
CA LEU A 67 29.70 41.14 -32.48
C LEU A 67 29.32 39.70 -32.13
N GLU A 68 29.76 38.72 -32.92
CA GLU A 68 29.56 37.29 -32.63
C GLU A 68 30.22 36.91 -31.30
N ARG A 69 31.46 37.36 -31.06
CA ARG A 69 32.16 37.08 -29.80
C ARG A 69 31.53 37.78 -28.60
N GLU A 70 31.08 39.02 -28.75
CA GLU A 70 30.33 39.71 -27.69
C GLU A 70 28.99 39.00 -27.37
N ILE A 71 28.39 38.30 -28.32
CA ILE A 71 27.21 37.45 -28.10
C ILE A 71 27.61 36.17 -27.37
N GLU A 72 28.64 35.44 -27.83
CA GLU A 72 29.15 34.23 -27.17
C GLU A 72 29.53 34.51 -25.69
N GLU A 73 30.28 35.58 -25.43
CA GLU A 73 30.67 36.02 -24.07
C GLU A 73 29.44 36.34 -23.19
N MET A 74 28.38 36.95 -23.74
CA MET A 74 27.15 37.22 -22.99
C MET A 74 26.24 35.99 -22.83
N GLU A 75 26.31 34.99 -23.72
CA GLU A 75 25.57 33.73 -23.55
C GLU A 75 26.23 32.87 -22.45
N GLU A 76 27.57 32.88 -22.36
CA GLU A 76 28.34 32.31 -21.25
C GLU A 76 28.03 33.01 -19.91
N GLU A 77 28.04 34.36 -19.86
CA GLU A 77 27.59 35.12 -18.67
C GLU A 77 26.14 34.81 -18.27
N ARG A 78 25.27 34.40 -19.21
CA ARG A 78 23.88 34.01 -18.91
C ARG A 78 23.81 32.63 -18.27
N GLU A 79 24.60 31.69 -18.77
CA GLU A 79 24.67 30.33 -18.22
C GLU A 79 25.24 30.34 -16.80
N ASP A 80 26.31 31.12 -16.56
CA ASP A 80 26.87 31.38 -15.22
C ASP A 80 25.84 31.95 -14.24
N LEU A 81 24.98 32.88 -14.67
CA LEU A 81 23.93 33.45 -13.82
C LEU A 81 22.82 32.44 -13.50
N TYR A 82 22.52 31.51 -14.40
CA TYR A 82 21.55 30.43 -14.14
C TYR A 82 22.14 29.30 -13.27
N GLU A 83 23.45 29.04 -13.34
CA GLU A 83 24.11 28.10 -12.43
C GLU A 83 24.18 28.68 -11.02
N GLN A 84 24.61 29.95 -10.86
CA GLN A 84 24.54 30.66 -9.58
C GLN A 84 23.12 30.69 -8.99
N GLY A 85 22.09 30.82 -9.84
CA GLY A 85 20.69 30.72 -9.41
C GLY A 85 20.26 29.33 -8.94
N ARG A 86 20.86 28.25 -9.47
CA ARG A 86 20.62 26.87 -9.03
C ARG A 86 21.37 26.55 -7.74
N GLU A 87 22.65 26.88 -7.66
CA GLU A 87 23.47 26.70 -6.44
C GLU A 87 22.83 27.41 -5.24
N LEU A 88 22.47 28.69 -5.40
CA LEU A 88 21.83 29.49 -4.35
C LEU A 88 20.43 28.97 -3.98
N GLY A 89 19.74 28.32 -4.92
CA GLY A 89 18.49 27.59 -4.67
C GLY A 89 18.70 26.35 -3.80
N HIS A 90 19.74 25.57 -4.05
CA HIS A 90 20.08 24.40 -3.23
C HIS A 90 20.57 24.79 -1.82
N GLU A 91 21.45 25.79 -1.69
CA GLU A 91 21.86 26.33 -0.38
C GLU A 91 20.64 26.79 0.44
N PHE A 92 19.67 27.41 -0.22
CA PHE A 92 18.44 27.87 0.38
C PHE A 92 17.50 26.72 0.81
N GLU A 93 17.34 25.69 -0.03
CA GLU A 93 16.55 24.50 0.30
C GLU A 93 17.13 23.77 1.52
N ASP A 94 18.46 23.66 1.63
CA ASP A 94 19.13 23.03 2.77
C ASP A 94 19.06 23.89 4.04
N GLU A 95 19.22 25.22 3.96
CA GLU A 95 19.04 26.12 5.11
C GLU A 95 17.59 26.05 5.64
N MET A 96 16.60 26.03 4.74
CA MET A 96 15.19 25.93 5.13
C MET A 96 14.85 24.55 5.68
N ARG A 97 15.33 23.46 5.07
CA ARG A 97 15.17 22.09 5.59
C ARG A 97 15.70 21.98 7.02
N GLY A 98 16.91 22.46 7.28
CA GLY A 98 17.51 22.45 8.62
C GLY A 98 16.69 23.22 9.66
N LYS A 99 16.06 24.36 9.30
CA LYS A 99 15.17 25.11 10.19
C LYS A 99 13.85 24.38 10.47
N PHE A 100 13.26 23.74 9.46
CA PHE A 100 12.05 22.94 9.64
C PHE A 100 12.33 21.67 10.45
N ASP A 101 13.44 20.96 10.21
CA ASP A 101 13.78 19.74 10.96
C ASP A 101 13.98 20.02 12.47
N VAL A 102 14.62 21.14 12.82
CA VAL A 102 14.77 21.57 14.23
C VAL A 102 13.41 21.89 14.87
N LEU A 103 12.49 22.52 14.12
CA LEU A 103 11.13 22.80 14.59
C LEU A 103 10.36 21.50 14.90
N PHE A 104 10.37 20.52 13.99
CA PHE A 104 9.69 19.23 14.18
C PHE A 104 10.33 18.36 15.28
N MET A 105 11.66 18.47 15.49
CA MET A 105 12.34 17.83 16.61
C MET A 105 11.91 18.42 17.97
N GLN A 106 11.84 19.76 18.07
CA GLN A 106 11.33 20.43 19.28
C GLN A 106 9.84 20.17 19.51
N GLU A 107 9.05 20.02 18.44
CA GLU A 107 7.65 19.58 18.53
C GLU A 107 7.54 18.22 19.22
N GLY A 108 8.36 17.25 18.79
CA GLY A 108 8.41 15.90 19.39
C GLY A 108 8.76 15.92 20.87
N GLU A 109 9.87 16.57 21.24
CA GLU A 109 10.33 16.64 22.64
C GLU A 109 9.34 17.36 23.57
N GLY A 110 8.76 18.48 23.12
CA GLY A 110 7.78 19.23 23.90
C GLY A 110 6.46 18.48 24.08
N ARG A 111 6.00 17.78 23.03
CA ARG A 111 4.78 16.97 23.05
C ARG A 111 4.93 15.73 23.93
N GLU A 112 6.08 15.05 23.90
CA GLU A 112 6.36 13.88 24.74
C GLU A 112 6.40 14.23 26.24
N GLN A 113 7.09 15.32 26.61
CA GLN A 113 7.14 15.79 28.01
C GLN A 113 5.74 16.14 28.53
N PHE A 114 4.93 16.80 27.69
CA PHE A 114 3.55 17.15 28.04
C PHE A 114 2.62 15.93 28.17
N GLU A 115 2.71 14.97 27.24
CA GLU A 115 1.95 13.73 27.32
C GLU A 115 2.30 12.93 28.59
N GLU A 116 3.57 12.90 28.99
CA GLU A 116 4.00 12.28 30.25
C GLU A 116 3.49 13.02 31.50
N GLU A 117 3.49 14.36 31.54
CA GLU A 117 2.92 15.12 32.67
C GLU A 117 1.40 14.85 32.82
N ILE A 118 0.65 14.87 31.73
CA ILE A 118 -0.79 14.58 31.73
C ILE A 118 -1.06 13.12 32.14
N LYS A 119 -0.27 12.17 31.62
CA LYS A 119 -0.34 10.74 31.97
C LYS A 119 -0.01 10.48 33.44
N GLN A 120 0.95 11.20 34.02
CA GLN A 120 1.24 11.16 35.46
C GLN A 120 0.09 11.75 36.29
N ALA A 121 -0.53 12.83 35.83
CA ALA A 121 -1.70 13.43 36.50
C ALA A 121 -2.91 12.47 36.51
N TYR A 122 -3.24 11.86 35.36
CA TYR A 122 -4.29 10.83 35.29
C TYR A 122 -3.96 9.61 36.14
N LYS A 123 -2.71 9.15 36.16
CA LYS A 123 -2.29 8.04 37.03
C LYS A 123 -2.46 8.38 38.52
N SER A 124 -2.08 9.59 38.95
CA SER A 124 -2.30 10.04 40.34
C SER A 124 -3.79 10.13 40.70
N LEU A 125 -4.65 10.52 39.75
CA LEU A 125 -6.10 10.56 39.96
C LEU A 125 -6.70 9.15 40.05
N GLU A 126 -6.24 8.22 39.20
CA GLU A 126 -6.66 6.81 39.21
C GLU A 126 -6.21 6.08 40.48
N ASP A 127 -4.99 6.33 40.97
CA ASP A 127 -4.52 5.76 42.24
C ASP A 127 -5.34 6.31 43.42
N ARG A 128 -5.67 7.63 43.45
CA ARG A 128 -6.60 8.19 44.44
C ARG A 128 -8.02 7.62 44.34
N ARG A 129 -8.49 7.32 43.12
CA ARG A 129 -9.79 6.65 42.91
C ARG A 129 -9.80 5.26 43.51
N ARG A 130 -8.73 4.47 43.30
CA ARG A 130 -8.58 3.14 43.91
C ARG A 130 -8.50 3.21 45.43
N GLU A 131 -7.69 4.13 45.98
CA GLU A 131 -7.61 4.35 47.44
C GLU A 131 -8.98 4.73 48.03
N LEU A 132 -9.77 5.55 47.32
CA LEU A 132 -11.13 5.89 47.73
C LEU A 132 -12.09 4.70 47.63
N GLU A 133 -12.04 3.90 46.56
CA GLU A 133 -12.85 2.68 46.40
C GLU A 133 -12.55 1.67 47.51
N GLU A 134 -11.28 1.43 47.82
CA GLU A 134 -10.86 0.55 48.93
C GLU A 134 -11.30 1.09 50.29
N SER A 135 -11.14 2.40 50.53
CA SER A 135 -11.57 3.06 51.77
C SER A 135 -13.10 3.03 51.95
N GLN A 136 -13.86 3.24 50.88
CA GLN A 136 -15.32 3.16 50.93
C GLN A 136 -15.79 1.73 51.10
N LYS A 137 -15.19 0.77 50.39
CA LYS A 137 -15.49 -0.65 50.58
C LYS A 137 -15.28 -1.07 52.03
N GLY A 138 -14.15 -0.69 52.65
CA GLY A 138 -13.90 -0.94 54.07
C GLY A 138 -14.98 -0.34 54.99
N ALA A 139 -15.43 0.89 54.71
CA ALA A 139 -16.51 1.52 55.46
C ALA A 139 -17.89 0.85 55.27
N TRP A 140 -18.16 0.32 54.06
CA TRP A 140 -19.36 -0.50 53.79
C TRP A 140 -19.29 -1.87 54.49
N ASP A 141 -18.14 -2.55 54.43
CA ASP A 141 -17.92 -3.83 55.12
C ASP A 141 -18.06 -3.67 56.65
N GLU A 142 -17.53 -2.60 57.24
CA GLU A 142 -17.70 -2.25 58.67
C GLU A 142 -19.17 -1.93 59.02
N PHE A 143 -19.87 -1.18 58.16
CA PHE A 143 -21.28 -0.86 58.36
C PHE A 143 -22.18 -2.10 58.26
N GLU A 144 -21.95 -2.98 57.28
CA GLU A 144 -22.71 -4.23 57.14
C GLU A 144 -22.46 -5.17 58.32
N ALA A 145 -21.21 -5.33 58.76
CA ALA A 145 -20.88 -6.13 59.95
C ALA A 145 -21.58 -5.60 61.21
N LYS A 146 -21.55 -4.28 61.44
CA LYS A 146 -22.27 -3.62 62.55
C LYS A 146 -23.79 -3.78 62.42
N SER A 147 -24.35 -3.74 61.21
CA SER A 147 -25.78 -3.93 60.98
C SER A 147 -26.23 -5.37 61.22
N GLU A 148 -25.43 -6.35 60.79
CA GLU A 148 -25.70 -7.76 61.07
C GLU A 148 -25.56 -8.08 62.57
N GLU A 149 -24.56 -7.50 63.24
CA GLU A 149 -24.38 -7.63 64.69
C GLU A 149 -25.55 -7.03 65.47
N GLY A 150 -25.97 -5.80 65.16
CA GLY A 150 -27.14 -5.18 65.80
C GLY A 150 -28.46 -5.95 65.56
N ARG A 151 -28.63 -6.56 64.37
CA ARG A 151 -29.76 -7.47 64.11
C ARG A 151 -29.68 -8.76 64.93
N ARG A 152 -28.48 -9.31 65.12
CA ARG A 152 -28.24 -10.54 65.88
C ARG A 152 -28.51 -10.31 67.37
N GLU A 153 -27.96 -9.24 67.94
CA GLU A 153 -28.20 -8.84 69.33
C GLU A 153 -29.69 -8.58 69.59
N LEU A 154 -30.38 -7.87 68.68
CA LEU A 154 -31.82 -7.66 68.80
C LEU A 154 -32.57 -9.01 68.75
N ASN A 155 -32.34 -9.85 67.75
CA ASN A 155 -33.02 -11.15 67.63
C ASN A 155 -32.79 -12.05 68.86
N GLU A 156 -31.59 -12.03 69.47
CA GLU A 156 -31.30 -12.75 70.71
C GLU A 156 -32.05 -12.15 71.92
N SER A 157 -32.12 -10.82 72.02
CA SER A 157 -32.91 -10.12 73.04
C SER A 157 -34.41 -10.45 72.93
N GLN A 158 -35.00 -10.28 71.74
CA GLN A 158 -36.40 -10.56 71.45
C GLN A 158 -36.74 -12.02 71.74
N LYS A 159 -35.89 -12.96 71.32
CA LYS A 159 -36.04 -14.38 71.65
C LYS A 159 -36.01 -14.62 73.16
N GLY A 160 -35.14 -13.95 73.91
CA GLY A 160 -35.11 -14.03 75.37
C GLY A 160 -36.41 -13.56 76.04
N VAL A 161 -37.05 -12.52 75.49
CA VAL A 161 -38.37 -12.04 75.94
C VAL A 161 -39.46 -13.08 75.60
N TRP A 162 -39.45 -13.65 74.40
CA TRP A 162 -40.37 -14.72 74.00
C TRP A 162 -40.24 -15.99 74.84
N ASP A 163 -39.02 -16.48 75.07
CA ASP A 163 -38.75 -17.65 75.91
C ASP A 163 -39.23 -17.43 77.36
N ALA A 164 -39.14 -16.19 77.87
CA ALA A 164 -39.66 -15.81 79.19
C ALA A 164 -41.20 -15.76 79.22
N PHE A 165 -41.83 -15.15 78.22
CA PHE A 165 -43.29 -15.09 78.07
C PHE A 165 -43.91 -16.49 77.93
N GLU A 166 -43.36 -17.35 77.06
CA GLU A 166 -43.84 -18.72 76.89
C GLU A 166 -43.77 -19.50 78.21
N LYS A 167 -42.67 -19.33 78.95
CA LYS A 167 -42.47 -20.00 80.24
C LYS A 167 -43.48 -19.53 81.29
N GLU A 168 -43.66 -18.22 81.45
CA GLU A 168 -44.63 -17.68 82.42
C GLU A 168 -46.07 -18.11 82.07
N THR A 169 -46.44 -18.05 80.80
CA THR A 169 -47.73 -18.50 80.29
C THR A 169 -47.94 -20.00 80.56
N LYS A 170 -46.95 -20.84 80.25
CA LYS A 170 -46.98 -22.28 80.48
C LYS A 170 -47.05 -22.67 81.96
N ASP A 171 -46.34 -21.94 82.82
CA ASP A 171 -46.39 -22.17 84.28
C ASP A 171 -47.75 -21.74 84.87
N LYS A 172 -48.38 -20.67 84.34
CA LYS A 172 -49.78 -20.29 84.67
C LYS A 172 -50.79 -21.36 84.23
N TRP A 173 -50.71 -21.84 82.99
CA TRP A 173 -51.56 -22.94 82.50
C TRP A 173 -51.42 -24.22 83.32
N ARG A 174 -50.18 -24.62 83.66
CA ARG A 174 -49.89 -25.77 84.55
C ARG A 174 -50.32 -25.55 86.01
N GLY A 175 -50.49 -24.31 86.44
CA GLY A 175 -51.12 -23.95 87.71
C GLY A 175 -52.59 -24.32 87.69
N TRP A 176 -53.30 -23.74 86.71
CA TRP A 176 -54.74 -23.94 86.51
C TRP A 176 -55.13 -25.40 86.23
N GLU A 177 -54.36 -26.12 85.40
CA GLU A 177 -54.64 -27.53 85.06
C GLU A 177 -54.71 -28.41 86.32
N ARG A 178 -53.81 -28.19 87.28
CA ARG A 178 -53.81 -28.89 88.58
C ARG A 178 -54.99 -28.49 89.46
N GLU A 179 -55.31 -27.21 89.56
CA GLU A 179 -56.45 -26.74 90.35
C GLU A 179 -57.79 -27.25 89.78
N SER A 180 -57.93 -27.25 88.46
CA SER A 180 -59.09 -27.79 87.73
C SER A 180 -59.24 -29.30 87.96
N GLU A 181 -58.15 -30.08 87.91
CA GLU A 181 -58.16 -31.52 88.17
C GLU A 181 -58.43 -31.85 89.66
N GLU A 182 -57.94 -31.03 90.59
CA GLU A 182 -58.28 -31.16 92.02
C GLU A 182 -59.78 -30.93 92.27
N ILE A 183 -60.39 -29.92 91.65
CA ILE A 183 -61.83 -29.65 91.75
C ILE A 183 -62.64 -30.77 91.07
N ARG A 184 -62.24 -31.20 89.86
CA ARG A 184 -62.87 -32.31 89.14
C ARG A 184 -62.87 -33.59 89.96
N THR A 185 -61.71 -34.03 90.45
CA THR A 185 -61.61 -35.27 91.24
C THR A 185 -62.32 -35.16 92.59
N ALA A 186 -62.45 -33.96 93.17
CA ALA A 186 -63.29 -33.76 94.35
C ALA A 186 -64.77 -34.04 94.04
N LYS A 187 -65.27 -33.50 92.92
CA LYS A 187 -66.65 -33.73 92.45
C LYS A 187 -66.93 -35.18 92.05
N GLU A 188 -65.98 -35.84 91.39
CA GLU A 188 -66.08 -37.26 91.04
C GLU A 188 -66.27 -38.15 92.28
N ARG A 189 -65.58 -37.86 93.39
CA ARG A 189 -65.73 -38.63 94.64
C ARG A 189 -67.12 -38.47 95.25
N GLU A 190 -67.69 -37.27 95.24
CA GLU A 190 -69.07 -37.02 95.72
C GLU A 190 -70.11 -37.79 94.88
N ILE A 191 -69.88 -37.93 93.57
CA ILE A 191 -70.80 -38.61 92.64
C ILE A 191 -70.65 -40.14 92.70
N GLU A 192 -69.43 -40.65 92.85
CA GLU A 192 -69.16 -42.09 92.96
C GLU A 192 -69.78 -42.72 94.22
N GLU A 193 -69.80 -42.00 95.35
CA GLU A 193 -70.49 -42.46 96.57
C GLU A 193 -72.02 -42.55 96.38
N LEU A 194 -72.62 -41.66 95.57
CA LEU A 194 -74.03 -41.70 95.22
C LEU A 194 -74.37 -42.84 94.25
N ARG A 195 -73.46 -43.18 93.31
CA ARG A 195 -73.68 -44.25 92.32
C ARG A 195 -73.66 -45.64 92.93
N ARG A 196 -72.67 -45.96 93.77
CA ARG A 196 -72.54 -47.32 94.36
C ARG A 196 -73.74 -47.73 95.21
N ALA A 197 -74.39 -46.77 95.86
CA ALA A 197 -75.61 -47.04 96.64
C ALA A 197 -76.84 -47.38 95.77
N LEU A 198 -76.82 -47.01 94.48
CA LEU A 198 -77.91 -47.27 93.53
C LEU A 198 -77.70 -48.58 92.75
N GLU A 199 -76.45 -48.92 92.40
CA GLU A 199 -76.13 -50.10 91.59
C GLU A 199 -76.46 -51.43 92.30
N ASP A 200 -76.24 -51.52 93.61
CA ASP A 200 -76.57 -52.70 94.43
C ASP A 200 -78.09 -53.04 94.44
N GLU A 201 -78.97 -52.05 94.23
CA GLU A 201 -80.43 -52.25 94.25
C GLU A 201 -81.00 -52.63 92.86
N ILE A 202 -80.31 -52.24 91.78
CA ILE A 202 -80.71 -52.50 90.39
C ILE A 202 -80.39 -53.94 89.96
N GLN A 203 -79.23 -54.46 90.37
CA GLN A 203 -78.71 -55.75 89.91
C GLN A 203 -79.64 -56.94 90.25
N GLY A 204 -80.46 -56.83 91.31
CA GLY A 204 -81.41 -57.87 91.72
C GLY A 204 -82.67 -58.00 90.87
N ARG A 205 -82.96 -57.07 89.94
CA ARG A 205 -84.19 -57.08 89.12
C ARG A 205 -83.96 -57.35 87.63
N HIS A 206 -82.74 -57.18 87.11
CA HIS A 206 -82.47 -57.21 85.67
C HIS A 206 -82.42 -58.63 85.05
N ASP A 207 -82.30 -59.68 85.87
CA ASP A 207 -82.19 -61.10 85.42
C ASP A 207 -83.47 -61.68 84.78
N VAL A 208 -84.62 -61.01 84.88
CA VAL A 208 -85.92 -61.53 84.38
C VAL A 208 -86.24 -61.03 82.96
N ALA A 209 -85.63 -59.93 82.49
CA ALA A 209 -86.02 -59.25 81.25
C ALA A 209 -85.34 -59.79 79.96
N GLN A 210 -84.33 -60.66 80.06
CA GLN A 210 -83.40 -60.93 78.95
C GLN A 210 -83.85 -62.00 77.92
N LYS A 211 -85.15 -62.11 77.60
CA LYS A 211 -85.67 -63.01 76.55
C LYS A 211 -86.79 -62.35 75.72
N GLY A 212 -86.40 -61.59 74.69
CA GLY A 212 -87.29 -60.80 73.83
C GLY A 212 -88.04 -61.57 72.71
N SER A 213 -88.81 -60.83 71.90
CA SER A 213 -89.71 -61.37 70.85
C SER A 213 -88.98 -61.80 69.56
N PRO A 214 -89.46 -62.86 68.85
CA PRO A 214 -88.90 -63.29 67.57
C PRO A 214 -89.19 -62.36 66.36
N GLU A 215 -90.38 -61.75 66.26
CA GLU A 215 -90.87 -61.11 65.02
C GLU A 215 -90.09 -59.83 64.62
N LEU A 216 -89.38 -59.22 65.59
CA LEU A 216 -88.52 -58.05 65.36
C LEU A 216 -87.14 -58.44 64.80
N ASN A 217 -86.71 -59.69 64.97
CA ASN A 217 -85.43 -60.15 64.40
C ASN A 217 -85.53 -60.33 62.87
N GLU A 218 -86.67 -60.82 62.37
CA GLU A 218 -86.87 -61.11 60.94
C GLU A 218 -86.87 -59.84 60.07
N LYS A 219 -87.32 -58.69 60.61
CA LYS A 219 -87.20 -57.39 59.93
C LYS A 219 -85.78 -56.80 59.99
N ARG A 220 -85.00 -57.13 61.03
CA ARG A 220 -83.60 -56.69 61.16
C ARG A 220 -82.73 -57.40 60.11
N GLU A 221 -82.92 -58.71 59.94
CA GLU A 221 -82.22 -59.52 58.93
C GLU A 221 -82.43 -59.00 57.49
N ALA A 222 -83.62 -58.47 57.17
CA ALA A 222 -83.89 -57.86 55.86
C ALA A 222 -83.16 -56.52 55.65
N LEU A 223 -82.97 -55.72 56.70
CA LEU A 223 -82.23 -54.45 56.63
C LEU A 223 -80.71 -54.68 56.56
N GLU A 224 -80.24 -55.73 57.23
CA GLU A 224 -78.83 -56.15 57.24
C GLU A 224 -78.36 -56.53 55.82
N ALA A 225 -79.24 -57.09 54.98
CA ALA A 225 -78.96 -57.35 53.57
C ALA A 225 -78.82 -56.08 52.69
N GLU A 226 -79.59 -55.00 52.94
CA GLU A 226 -79.40 -53.71 52.25
C GLU A 226 -78.05 -53.06 52.67
N TYR A 227 -77.66 -53.23 53.93
CA TYR A 227 -76.38 -52.76 54.46
C TYR A 227 -75.18 -53.50 53.84
N GLU A 228 -75.25 -54.83 53.73
CA GLU A 228 -74.21 -55.64 53.08
C GLU A 228 -73.98 -55.23 51.62
N ALA A 229 -75.03 -54.84 50.89
CA ALA A 229 -74.93 -54.34 49.52
C ALA A 229 -74.28 -52.94 49.42
N LEU A 230 -74.61 -52.02 50.33
CA LEU A 230 -73.91 -50.72 50.41
C LEU A 230 -72.43 -50.90 50.80
N GLN A 231 -72.13 -51.81 51.74
CA GLN A 231 -70.76 -52.17 52.09
C GLN A 231 -69.99 -52.82 50.93
N SER A 232 -70.63 -53.63 50.06
CA SER A 232 -69.93 -54.20 48.90
C SER A 232 -69.53 -53.11 47.90
N SER A 233 -70.42 -52.15 47.63
CA SER A 233 -70.10 -50.99 46.79
C SER A 233 -68.99 -50.10 47.39
N GLN A 234 -68.96 -49.92 48.72
CA GLN A 234 -67.85 -49.24 49.39
C GLN A 234 -66.51 -49.95 49.16
N ARG A 235 -66.47 -51.29 49.35
CA ARG A 235 -65.26 -52.10 49.16
C ARG A 235 -64.76 -52.06 47.70
N GLU A 236 -65.66 -52.02 46.73
CA GLU A 236 -65.32 -51.87 45.32
C GLU A 236 -64.70 -50.49 45.03
N LEU A 237 -65.30 -49.41 45.52
CA LEU A 237 -64.74 -48.05 45.41
C LEU A 237 -63.37 -47.93 46.10
N GLU A 238 -63.22 -48.49 47.31
CA GLU A 238 -61.95 -48.52 48.04
C GLU A 238 -60.88 -49.35 47.31
N GLY A 239 -61.27 -50.46 46.67
CA GLY A 239 -60.40 -51.24 45.80
C GLY A 239 -59.84 -50.42 44.63
N ILE A 240 -60.71 -49.75 43.88
CA ILE A 240 -60.31 -48.93 42.72
C ILE A 240 -59.47 -47.72 43.16
N MET A 241 -59.84 -47.04 44.26
CA MET A 241 -59.02 -45.94 44.82
C MET A 241 -57.62 -46.41 45.24
N ASN A 242 -57.50 -47.62 45.80
CA ASN A 242 -56.20 -48.18 46.15
C ASN A 242 -55.38 -48.57 44.92
N GLU A 243 -56.01 -49.10 43.86
CA GLU A 243 -55.33 -49.41 42.60
C GLU A 243 -54.78 -48.14 41.93
N ILE A 244 -55.55 -47.05 41.87
CA ILE A 244 -55.08 -45.76 41.33
C ILE A 244 -53.94 -45.18 42.18
N ARG A 245 -53.99 -45.30 43.52
CA ARG A 245 -52.87 -44.88 44.39
C ARG A 245 -51.60 -45.68 44.14
N LEU A 246 -51.71 -46.99 43.91
CA LEU A 246 -50.56 -47.84 43.56
C LEU A 246 -49.97 -47.43 42.20
N GLN A 247 -50.81 -47.12 41.20
CA GLN A 247 -50.34 -46.62 39.90
C GLN A 247 -49.67 -45.24 40.00
N LEU A 248 -50.20 -44.32 40.82
CA LEU A 248 -49.55 -43.04 41.10
C LEU A 248 -48.20 -43.22 41.80
N MET A 249 -48.11 -44.15 42.75
CA MET A 249 -46.86 -44.49 43.44
C MET A 249 -45.82 -45.09 42.49
N GLU A 250 -46.22 -45.98 41.58
CA GLU A 250 -45.34 -46.55 40.55
C GLU A 250 -44.84 -45.49 39.56
N ILE A 251 -45.68 -44.50 39.21
CA ILE A 251 -45.23 -43.36 38.38
C ILE A 251 -44.23 -42.48 39.13
N ASP A 252 -44.46 -42.20 40.43
CA ASP A 252 -43.51 -41.39 41.21
C ASP A 252 -42.20 -42.15 41.50
N GLU A 253 -42.21 -43.48 41.66
CA GLU A 253 -41.01 -44.34 41.71
C GLU A 253 -40.21 -44.23 40.40
N ARG A 254 -40.85 -44.41 39.25
CA ARG A 254 -40.22 -44.24 37.93
C ARG A 254 -39.69 -42.81 37.69
N ARG A 255 -40.30 -41.79 38.29
CA ARG A 255 -39.80 -40.40 38.23
C ARG A 255 -38.53 -40.24 39.07
N MET A 256 -38.45 -40.86 40.25
CA MET A 256 -37.23 -40.86 41.07
C MET A 256 -36.09 -41.63 40.38
N ASP A 257 -36.34 -42.82 39.85
CA ASP A 257 -35.34 -43.60 39.07
C ASP A 257 -34.78 -42.82 37.87
N LEU A 258 -35.63 -41.99 37.23
CA LEU A 258 -35.26 -41.16 36.09
C LEU A 258 -34.52 -39.89 36.52
N GLU A 259 -34.85 -39.32 37.68
CA GLU A 259 -34.14 -38.20 38.29
C GLU A 259 -32.73 -38.62 38.73
N ASP A 260 -32.58 -39.78 39.37
CA ASP A 260 -31.30 -40.41 39.73
C ASP A 260 -30.39 -40.66 38.51
N GLN A 261 -30.96 -40.95 37.34
CA GLN A 261 -30.21 -41.10 36.08
C GLN A 261 -29.83 -39.74 35.45
N ARG A 262 -30.68 -38.71 35.57
CA ARG A 262 -30.42 -37.38 35.01
C ARG A 262 -29.46 -36.55 35.85
N TYR A 263 -29.46 -36.73 37.17
CA TYR A 263 -28.61 -35.99 38.11
C TYR A 263 -27.11 -36.05 37.73
N PRO A 264 -26.45 -37.23 37.63
CA PRO A 264 -25.03 -37.30 37.29
C PRO A 264 -24.71 -36.81 35.87
N LEU A 265 -25.66 -36.89 34.92
CA LEU A 265 -25.49 -36.37 33.57
C LEU A 265 -25.58 -34.83 33.54
N ASN A 266 -26.47 -34.23 34.32
CA ASN A 266 -26.54 -32.78 34.49
C ASN A 266 -25.29 -32.23 35.18
N ASP A 267 -24.81 -32.88 36.24
CA ASP A 267 -23.57 -32.53 36.93
C ASP A 267 -22.37 -32.57 35.96
N GLN A 268 -22.22 -33.66 35.19
CA GLN A 268 -21.17 -33.76 34.18
C GLN A 268 -21.29 -32.67 33.09
N ARG A 269 -22.52 -32.34 32.66
CA ARG A 269 -22.74 -31.23 31.70
C ARG A 269 -22.34 -29.88 32.30
N GLU A 270 -22.58 -29.65 33.58
CA GLU A 270 -22.17 -28.43 34.28
C GLU A 270 -20.65 -28.34 34.43
N GLU A 271 -19.99 -29.44 34.79
CA GLU A 271 -18.52 -29.51 34.84
C GLU A 271 -17.90 -29.30 33.45
N LEU A 272 -18.48 -29.86 32.38
CA LEU A 272 -18.04 -29.55 31.01
C LEU A 272 -18.26 -28.08 30.63
N ASN A 273 -19.31 -27.41 31.12
CA ASN A 273 -19.48 -25.97 30.91
C ASN A 273 -18.38 -25.17 31.62
N LYS A 274 -18.06 -25.51 32.88
CA LYS A 274 -16.96 -24.88 33.65
C LYS A 274 -15.61 -25.09 32.97
N LEU A 275 -15.36 -26.30 32.45
CA LEU A 275 -14.16 -26.61 31.68
C LEU A 275 -14.10 -25.86 30.35
N GLU A 276 -15.22 -25.73 29.61
CA GLU A 276 -15.24 -24.92 28.38
C GLU A 276 -14.92 -23.46 28.69
N GLN A 277 -15.54 -22.89 29.73
CA GLN A 277 -15.27 -21.52 30.20
C GLN A 277 -13.81 -21.33 30.61
N ALA A 278 -13.24 -22.23 31.42
CA ALA A 278 -11.84 -22.18 31.83
C ALA A 278 -10.86 -22.27 30.66
N VAL A 279 -11.21 -22.97 29.56
CA VAL A 279 -10.40 -22.99 28.33
C VAL A 279 -10.39 -21.63 27.64
N TRP A 280 -11.49 -20.86 27.67
CA TRP A 280 -11.54 -19.50 27.10
C TRP A 280 -10.95 -18.42 28.01
N GLU A 281 -11.07 -18.58 29.33
CA GLU A 281 -10.47 -17.71 30.35
C GLU A 281 -8.96 -17.92 30.51
N ARG A 282 -8.40 -19.00 29.94
CA ARG A 282 -6.96 -19.24 29.92
C ARG A 282 -6.24 -18.15 29.12
N GLU A 283 -5.52 -17.31 29.85
CA GLU A 283 -4.60 -16.28 29.33
C GLU A 283 -3.46 -16.89 28.51
N GLU A 284 -2.90 -16.07 27.60
CA GLU A 284 -1.69 -16.42 26.86
C GLU A 284 -0.49 -16.55 27.83
N PRO A 285 0.43 -17.51 27.62
CA PRO A 285 1.56 -17.71 28.53
C PRO A 285 2.48 -16.49 28.70
N GLN A 286 2.53 -15.63 27.68
CA GLN A 286 3.30 -14.40 27.60
C GLN A 286 2.57 -13.41 26.68
N ASP A 287 2.85 -12.11 26.81
CA ASP A 287 2.39 -11.11 25.84
C ASP A 287 3.25 -11.18 24.57
N TYR A 288 2.87 -12.09 23.67
CA TYR A 288 3.55 -12.31 22.39
C TYR A 288 3.58 -11.04 21.54
N ASN A 289 2.58 -10.16 21.64
CA ASN A 289 2.53 -8.93 20.84
C ASN A 289 3.59 -7.92 21.33
N SER A 290 3.70 -7.71 22.64
CA SER A 290 4.72 -6.83 23.23
C SER A 290 6.14 -7.33 22.93
N ILE A 291 6.41 -8.62 23.13
CA ILE A 291 7.73 -9.22 22.88
C ILE A 291 8.08 -9.15 21.37
N THR A 292 7.13 -9.45 20.49
CA THR A 292 7.35 -9.40 19.04
C THR A 292 7.59 -7.98 18.54
N ASN A 293 6.83 -7.00 19.03
CA ASN A 293 7.03 -5.59 18.71
C ASN A 293 8.41 -5.09 19.15
N GLU A 294 8.86 -5.49 20.34
CA GLU A 294 10.18 -5.10 20.85
C GLU A 294 11.32 -5.70 20.01
N LYS A 295 11.20 -6.97 19.59
CA LYS A 295 12.16 -7.59 18.66
C LYS A 295 12.13 -6.96 17.27
N HIS A 296 10.97 -6.53 16.78
CA HIS A 296 10.89 -5.79 15.51
C HIS A 296 11.61 -4.44 15.58
N LYS A 297 11.55 -3.71 16.70
CA LYS A 297 12.36 -2.48 16.89
C LYS A 297 13.85 -2.78 16.84
N GLN A 298 14.30 -3.85 17.52
CA GLN A 298 15.71 -4.26 17.51
C GLN A 298 16.19 -4.63 16.10
N VAL A 299 15.36 -5.33 15.31
CA VAL A 299 15.65 -5.60 13.89
C VAL A 299 15.74 -4.31 13.08
N GLU A 300 14.85 -3.34 13.30
CA GLU A 300 14.86 -2.05 12.62
C GLU A 300 16.10 -1.19 12.98
N GLU A 301 16.52 -1.20 14.24
CA GLU A 301 17.76 -0.56 14.70
C GLU A 301 18.99 -1.20 14.06
N LEU A 302 19.06 -2.53 14.00
CA LEU A 302 20.15 -3.23 13.32
C LEU A 302 20.15 -2.97 11.81
N ARG A 303 18.99 -2.91 11.15
CA ARG A 303 18.88 -2.54 9.72
C ARG A 303 19.36 -1.12 9.45
N LYS A 304 19.07 -0.17 10.35
CA LYS A 304 19.64 1.18 10.30
C LYS A 304 21.16 1.17 10.48
N ALA A 305 21.68 0.35 11.41
CA ALA A 305 23.12 0.20 11.59
C ALA A 305 23.82 -0.41 10.35
N VAL A 306 23.20 -1.39 9.68
CA VAL A 306 23.69 -1.95 8.40
C VAL A 306 23.70 -0.88 7.31
N ASN A 307 22.61 -0.12 7.13
CA ASN A 307 22.56 0.96 6.15
C ASN A 307 23.61 2.04 6.44
N ASN A 308 23.79 2.44 7.70
CA ASN A 308 24.81 3.42 8.08
C ASN A 308 26.23 2.91 7.83
N ALA A 309 26.51 1.62 8.09
CA ALA A 309 27.81 1.02 7.81
C ALA A 309 28.11 0.90 6.31
N TRP A 310 27.08 0.72 5.46
CA TRP A 310 27.22 0.84 4.00
C TRP A 310 27.49 2.28 3.56
N ASN A 311 26.72 3.25 4.07
CA ASN A 311 26.93 4.67 3.76
C ASN A 311 28.34 5.14 4.18
N GLU A 312 28.77 4.85 5.42
CA GLU A 312 30.12 5.21 5.90
C GLU A 312 31.25 4.54 5.10
N PHE A 313 31.02 3.35 4.54
CA PHE A 313 32.00 2.67 3.68
C PHE A 313 32.11 3.35 2.31
N ASP A 314 30.98 3.78 1.74
CA ASP A 314 30.95 4.54 0.49
C ASP A 314 31.57 5.95 0.67
N ASP A 315 31.30 6.61 1.79
CA ASP A 315 31.92 7.89 2.17
C ASP A 315 33.44 7.75 2.37
N GLN A 316 33.89 6.74 3.12
CA GLN A 316 35.33 6.49 3.37
C GLN A 316 36.12 6.19 2.11
N LYS A 317 35.46 5.68 1.06
CA LYS A 317 36.08 5.43 -0.24
C LYS A 317 36.39 6.71 -1.03
N ASN A 318 35.77 7.85 -0.68
CA ASN A 318 35.97 9.16 -1.32
C ASN A 318 36.05 9.05 -2.85
N ARG A 319 35.03 8.43 -3.45
CA ARG A 319 35.03 7.99 -4.86
C ARG A 319 35.05 9.20 -5.80
N ASP A 320 36.21 9.48 -6.36
CA ASP A 320 36.43 10.56 -7.33
C ASP A 320 35.95 10.11 -8.73
N PHE A 321 34.67 10.32 -9.00
CA PHE A 321 34.05 9.98 -10.29
C PHE A 321 34.67 10.79 -11.44
N GLU A 322 35.10 12.04 -11.22
CA GLU A 322 35.79 12.84 -12.25
C GLU A 322 37.16 12.26 -12.60
N ALA A 323 37.89 11.69 -11.65
CA ALA A 323 39.14 10.97 -11.93
C ALA A 323 38.88 9.66 -12.68
N TYR A 324 37.85 8.90 -12.29
CA TYR A 324 37.45 7.67 -12.99
C TYR A 324 37.07 7.96 -14.45
N ASP A 325 36.21 8.95 -14.71
CA ASP A 325 35.78 9.29 -16.07
C ASP A 325 36.97 9.73 -16.93
N ARG A 326 37.92 10.50 -16.37
CA ARG A 326 39.18 10.86 -17.05
C ARG A 326 40.08 9.66 -17.34
N GLU A 327 40.14 8.66 -16.47
CA GLU A 327 40.92 7.43 -16.71
C GLU A 327 40.27 6.54 -17.78
N ILE A 328 38.94 6.42 -17.77
CA ILE A 328 38.17 5.73 -18.81
C ILE A 328 38.32 6.44 -20.17
N GLU A 329 38.16 7.76 -20.23
CA GLU A 329 38.33 8.55 -21.45
C GLU A 329 39.76 8.46 -22.02
N SER A 330 40.77 8.47 -21.14
CA SER A 330 42.16 8.23 -21.51
C SER A 330 42.37 6.82 -22.11
N ALA A 331 41.77 5.79 -21.52
CA ALA A 331 41.85 4.42 -22.04
C ALA A 331 41.20 4.28 -23.43
N TRP A 332 40.03 4.89 -23.64
CA TRP A 332 39.37 4.93 -24.95
C TRP A 332 40.16 5.74 -25.97
N THR A 333 40.74 6.88 -25.58
CA THR A 333 41.59 7.72 -26.43
C THR A 333 42.84 6.95 -26.90
N GLU A 334 43.50 6.18 -26.02
CA GLU A 334 44.61 5.31 -26.42
C GLU A 334 44.19 4.22 -27.42
N TYR A 335 43.01 3.61 -27.23
CA TYR A 335 42.47 2.62 -28.16
C TYR A 335 42.14 3.24 -29.52
N GLU A 336 41.47 4.39 -29.57
CA GLU A 336 41.11 5.08 -30.82
C GLU A 336 42.36 5.55 -31.60
N ASN A 337 43.41 5.97 -30.91
CA ASN A 337 44.71 6.26 -31.51
C ASN A 337 45.36 4.99 -32.13
N LYS A 338 45.28 3.83 -31.45
CA LYS A 338 45.75 2.55 -32.01
C LYS A 338 44.97 2.18 -33.27
N ILE A 339 43.64 2.25 -33.25
CA ILE A 339 42.78 1.95 -34.41
C ILE A 339 43.08 2.89 -35.58
N SER A 340 43.17 4.20 -35.33
CA SER A 340 43.50 5.20 -36.36
C SER A 340 44.84 4.91 -37.05
N SER A 341 45.84 4.44 -36.29
CA SER A 341 47.13 4.04 -36.86
C SER A 341 47.05 2.76 -37.73
N ILE A 342 46.17 1.82 -37.38
CA ILE A 342 45.91 0.60 -38.18
C ILE A 342 45.22 0.98 -39.50
N ASP A 343 44.19 1.81 -39.45
CA ASP A 343 43.46 2.26 -40.66
C ASP A 343 44.36 3.06 -41.60
N GLN A 344 45.29 3.87 -41.08
CA GLN A 344 46.31 4.54 -41.90
C GLN A 344 47.24 3.52 -42.59
N GLN A 345 47.80 2.55 -41.85
CA GLN A 345 48.65 1.50 -42.44
C GLN A 345 47.91 0.67 -43.50
N ARG A 346 46.61 0.44 -43.31
CA ARG A 346 45.74 -0.25 -44.25
C ARG A 346 45.51 0.57 -45.52
N SER A 347 45.30 1.89 -45.40
CA SER A 347 45.24 2.81 -46.54
C SER A 347 46.54 2.82 -47.35
N ASP A 348 47.68 2.96 -46.67
CA ASP A 348 49.01 2.97 -47.31
C ASP A 348 49.29 1.66 -48.07
N ALA A 349 48.81 0.52 -47.55
CA ALA A 349 48.92 -0.79 -48.20
C ALA A 349 48.03 -0.93 -49.44
N TYR A 350 46.81 -0.38 -49.42
CA TYR A 350 45.95 -0.33 -50.61
C TYR A 350 46.56 0.55 -51.71
N GLU A 351 47.13 1.71 -51.35
CA GLU A 351 47.79 2.59 -52.33
C GLU A 351 49.01 1.90 -52.97
N GLN A 352 49.86 1.24 -52.17
CA GLN A 352 50.99 0.47 -52.69
C GLN A 352 50.58 -0.64 -53.67
N ALA A 353 49.52 -1.40 -53.35
CA ALA A 353 49.04 -2.44 -54.25
C ALA A 353 48.40 -1.89 -55.52
N ASN A 354 47.68 -0.76 -55.45
CA ASN A 354 47.14 -0.09 -56.62
C ASN A 354 48.27 0.40 -57.54
N ASN A 355 49.32 0.99 -56.98
CA ASN A 355 50.50 1.41 -57.75
C ASN A 355 51.27 0.23 -58.35
N ALA A 356 51.30 -0.93 -57.66
CA ALA A 356 51.85 -2.17 -58.20
C ALA A 356 51.01 -2.73 -59.38
N ALA A 357 49.68 -2.66 -59.29
CA ALA A 357 48.78 -3.07 -60.37
C ALA A 357 48.88 -2.16 -61.60
N VAL A 358 48.84 -0.83 -61.41
CA VAL A 358 49.04 0.16 -62.48
C VAL A 358 50.41 -0.02 -63.15
N SER A 359 51.47 -0.31 -62.39
CA SER A 359 52.78 -0.62 -62.97
C SER A 359 52.80 -1.93 -63.76
N ALA A 360 52.02 -2.95 -63.36
CA ALA A 360 51.94 -4.21 -64.08
C ALA A 360 51.16 -4.06 -65.41
N ASP A 361 50.04 -3.34 -65.39
CA ASP A 361 49.27 -3.00 -66.58
C ASP A 361 50.09 -2.12 -67.53
N ALA A 362 50.76 -1.07 -67.03
CA ALA A 362 51.66 -0.23 -67.82
C ALA A 362 52.83 -1.03 -68.45
N SER A 363 53.34 -2.06 -67.77
CA SER A 363 54.35 -2.96 -68.33
C SER A 363 53.79 -3.89 -69.42
N ALA A 364 52.50 -4.24 -69.38
CA ALA A 364 51.85 -5.01 -70.43
C ALA A 364 51.54 -4.12 -71.65
N ASP A 365 51.03 -2.92 -71.41
CA ASP A 365 50.76 -1.92 -72.43
C ASP A 365 52.04 -1.46 -73.15
N LEU A 366 53.16 -1.33 -72.44
CA LEU A 366 54.46 -1.01 -73.05
C LEU A 366 54.91 -2.10 -74.04
N ALA A 367 54.72 -3.38 -73.70
CA ALA A 367 55.03 -4.49 -74.60
C ALA A 367 54.10 -4.52 -75.83
N VAL A 368 52.81 -4.17 -75.67
CA VAL A 368 51.87 -4.04 -76.79
C VAL A 368 52.21 -2.84 -77.67
N LEU A 369 52.60 -1.71 -77.08
CA LEU A 369 53.04 -0.50 -77.78
C LEU A 369 54.32 -0.76 -78.59
N GLU A 370 55.31 -1.43 -78.00
CA GLU A 370 56.53 -1.87 -78.71
C GLU A 370 56.19 -2.78 -79.90
N GLN A 371 55.26 -3.72 -79.75
CA GLN A 371 54.82 -4.57 -80.86
C GLN A 371 54.13 -3.77 -81.97
N GLN A 372 53.16 -2.92 -81.63
CA GLN A 372 52.41 -2.11 -82.60
C GLN A 372 53.30 -1.11 -83.36
N HIS A 373 54.26 -0.49 -82.67
CA HIS A 373 55.24 0.39 -83.30
C HIS A 373 56.05 -0.38 -84.36
N ASN A 374 56.60 -1.55 -84.00
CA ASN A 374 57.39 -2.35 -84.91
C ASN A 374 56.57 -2.86 -86.12
N GLU A 375 55.34 -3.32 -85.90
CA GLU A 375 54.43 -3.74 -86.99
C GLU A 375 54.10 -2.59 -87.96
N ASN A 376 53.86 -1.39 -87.45
CA ASN A 376 53.60 -0.21 -88.26
C ASN A 376 54.86 0.27 -89.02
N VAL A 377 56.02 0.31 -88.36
CA VAL A 377 57.29 0.67 -88.99
C VAL A 377 57.64 -0.32 -90.11
N ASP A 378 57.52 -1.63 -89.88
CA ASP A 378 57.73 -2.66 -90.90
C ASP A 378 56.75 -2.50 -92.08
N HIS A 379 55.49 -2.14 -91.81
CA HIS A 379 54.49 -1.87 -92.84
C HIS A 379 54.87 -0.67 -93.73
N TYR A 380 55.19 0.49 -93.13
CA TYR A 380 55.55 1.69 -93.88
C TYR A 380 56.90 1.57 -94.59
N ILE A 381 57.89 0.89 -93.99
CA ILE A 381 59.15 0.54 -94.69
C ILE A 381 58.88 -0.38 -95.88
N GLY A 382 57.96 -1.34 -95.74
CA GLY A 382 57.49 -2.19 -96.83
C GLY A 382 56.87 -1.39 -97.99
N LEU A 383 55.98 -0.43 -97.68
CA LEU A 383 55.39 0.48 -98.66
C LEU A 383 56.43 1.38 -99.34
N VAL A 384 57.38 1.94 -98.59
CA VAL A 384 58.49 2.72 -99.16
C VAL A 384 59.32 1.86 -100.12
N ALA A 385 59.62 0.61 -99.76
CA ALA A 385 60.36 -0.32 -100.63
C ALA A 385 59.58 -0.71 -101.90
N GLU A 386 58.26 -0.92 -101.78
CA GLU A 386 57.38 -1.17 -102.93
C GLU A 386 57.31 0.03 -103.87
N VAL A 387 57.15 1.25 -103.34
CA VAL A 387 57.13 2.48 -104.13
C VAL A 387 58.51 2.79 -104.73
N ASP A 388 59.62 2.53 -104.02
CA ASP A 388 60.98 2.63 -104.59
C ASP A 388 61.18 1.64 -105.76
N GLN A 389 60.67 0.41 -105.65
CA GLN A 389 60.67 -0.54 -106.76
C GLN A 389 59.82 -0.03 -107.94
N GLN A 390 58.62 0.48 -107.69
CA GLN A 390 57.75 1.05 -108.75
C GLN A 390 58.41 2.25 -109.44
N ILE A 391 59.05 3.16 -108.69
CA ILE A 391 59.81 4.30 -109.23
C ILE A 391 60.94 3.81 -110.14
N GLU A 392 61.70 2.80 -109.71
CA GLU A 392 62.83 2.29 -110.50
C GLU A 392 62.36 1.50 -111.74
N GLU A 393 61.25 0.76 -111.66
CA GLU A 393 60.62 0.11 -112.81
C GLU A 393 60.08 1.12 -113.83
N LEU A 394 59.43 2.20 -113.39
CA LEU A 394 58.93 3.28 -114.25
C LEU A 394 60.08 4.03 -114.93
N ARG A 395 61.19 4.28 -114.22
CA ARG A 395 62.42 4.85 -114.80
C ARG A 395 63.08 3.91 -115.80
N ALA A 396 63.18 2.63 -115.49
CA ALA A 396 63.72 1.61 -116.39
C ALA A 396 62.88 1.43 -117.68
N ALA A 397 61.56 1.71 -117.59
CA ALA A 397 60.66 1.77 -118.74
C ALA A 397 60.84 3.03 -119.62
N GLY A 398 61.70 3.99 -119.23
CA GLY A 398 62.00 5.20 -119.99
C GLY A 398 60.98 6.33 -119.83
N ARG A 399 60.26 6.37 -118.69
CA ARG A 399 59.39 7.50 -118.32
C ARG A 399 60.25 8.69 -117.89
N GLU A 400 59.95 9.87 -118.42
CA GLU A 400 60.60 11.14 -118.03
C GLU A 400 60.00 11.68 -116.70
N PRO A 401 60.69 12.59 -115.98
CA PRO A 401 60.27 13.06 -114.64
C PRO A 401 58.92 13.79 -114.59
N ASP A 402 58.41 14.26 -115.73
CA ASP A 402 57.12 14.93 -115.91
C ASP A 402 55.96 13.96 -116.22
N ASP A 403 56.21 12.64 -116.19
CA ASP A 403 55.15 11.64 -116.30
C ASP A 403 54.29 11.54 -115.02
N PRO A 404 52.95 11.55 -115.12
CA PRO A 404 52.06 11.59 -113.97
C PRO A 404 52.11 10.33 -113.08
N GLU A 405 52.44 9.15 -113.62
CA GLU A 405 52.54 7.93 -112.80
C GLU A 405 53.84 7.91 -111.99
N LEU A 406 54.95 8.39 -112.58
CA LEU A 406 56.22 8.55 -111.87
C LEU A 406 56.16 9.65 -110.81
N SER A 407 55.52 10.79 -111.12
CA SER A 407 55.32 11.88 -110.17
C SER A 407 54.46 11.46 -108.97
N ALA A 408 53.35 10.74 -109.20
CA ALA A 408 52.50 10.23 -108.12
C ALA A 408 53.24 9.25 -107.19
N ALA A 409 54.07 8.36 -107.74
CA ALA A 409 54.89 7.45 -106.95
C ALA A 409 55.95 8.19 -106.11
N VAL A 410 56.61 9.21 -106.67
CA VAL A 410 57.56 10.06 -105.93
C VAL A 410 56.86 10.82 -104.81
N SER A 411 55.67 11.40 -105.04
CA SER A 411 54.91 12.08 -103.97
C SER A 411 54.47 11.12 -102.86
N ALA A 412 53.98 9.92 -103.17
CA ALA A 412 53.63 8.92 -102.16
C ALA A 412 54.82 8.53 -101.28
N ARG A 413 56.03 8.43 -101.87
CA ARG A 413 57.27 8.21 -101.14
C ARG A 413 57.65 9.38 -100.22
N GLU A 414 57.45 10.61 -100.68
CA GLU A 414 57.67 11.82 -99.87
C GLU A 414 56.65 11.96 -98.73
N GLU A 415 55.44 11.41 -98.87
CA GLU A 415 54.43 11.35 -97.81
C GLU A 415 54.75 10.32 -96.71
N TYR A 416 55.35 9.16 -97.04
CA TYR A 416 55.65 8.12 -96.04
C TYR A 416 56.81 8.45 -95.09
N GLY A 417 57.74 9.33 -95.49
CA GLY A 417 58.86 9.75 -94.62
C GLY A 417 58.40 10.45 -93.34
N PRO A 418 57.64 11.56 -93.43
CA PRO A 418 57.09 12.26 -92.27
C PRO A 418 56.18 11.38 -91.39
N ILE A 419 55.50 10.39 -91.97
CA ILE A 419 54.67 9.44 -91.19
C ILE A 419 55.54 8.55 -90.30
N LEU A 420 56.72 8.11 -90.75
CA LEU A 420 57.66 7.35 -89.91
C LEU A 420 58.22 8.22 -88.76
N ASP A 421 58.58 9.48 -89.04
CA ASP A 421 59.06 10.43 -88.02
C ASP A 421 57.99 10.73 -86.94
N ASP A 422 56.71 10.88 -87.35
CA ASP A 422 55.57 11.07 -86.45
C ASP A 422 55.27 9.82 -85.60
N LEU A 423 55.41 8.64 -86.20
CA LEU A 423 55.22 7.36 -85.52
C LEU A 423 56.29 7.11 -84.44
N GLU A 424 57.55 7.44 -84.73
CA GLU A 424 58.66 7.37 -83.77
C GLU A 424 58.49 8.42 -82.65
N THR A 425 58.03 9.63 -82.98
CA THR A 425 57.76 10.69 -81.97
C THR A 425 56.64 10.24 -81.01
N THR A 426 55.48 9.82 -81.56
CA THR A 426 54.32 9.35 -80.79
C THR A 426 54.67 8.12 -79.93
N TYR A 427 55.51 7.23 -80.43
CA TYR A 427 55.98 6.06 -79.69
C TYR A 427 56.85 6.46 -78.49
N ASN A 428 57.82 7.36 -78.69
CA ASN A 428 58.72 7.80 -77.62
C ASN A 428 57.98 8.57 -76.50
N GLU A 429 56.96 9.36 -76.85
CA GLU A 429 56.10 10.04 -75.86
C GLU A 429 55.34 9.03 -74.99
N LYS A 430 54.58 8.12 -75.60
CA LYS A 430 53.80 7.09 -74.87
C LYS A 430 54.69 6.12 -74.10
N ARG A 431 55.85 5.76 -74.66
CA ARG A 431 56.88 4.98 -73.97
C ARG A 431 57.30 5.67 -72.68
N SER A 432 57.59 6.97 -72.73
CA SER A 432 57.98 7.76 -71.55
C SER A 432 56.87 7.79 -70.50
N GLU A 433 55.61 7.96 -70.89
CA GLU A 433 54.46 7.93 -69.97
C GLU A 433 54.32 6.57 -69.26
N LEU A 434 54.46 5.47 -70.01
CA LEU A 434 54.41 4.11 -69.46
C LEU A 434 55.65 3.79 -68.60
N GLU A 435 56.85 4.17 -69.03
CA GLU A 435 58.09 3.99 -68.25
C GLU A 435 58.06 4.79 -66.94
N ASN A 436 57.49 6.00 -66.92
CA ASN A 436 57.25 6.76 -65.68
C ASN A 436 56.21 6.08 -64.77
N SER A 437 55.22 5.41 -65.34
CA SER A 437 54.21 4.65 -64.58
C SER A 437 54.82 3.37 -63.96
N ILE A 438 55.75 2.73 -64.66
CA ILE A 438 56.53 1.58 -64.18
C ILE A 438 57.58 2.00 -63.15
N ALA A 439 58.23 3.16 -63.31
CA ALA A 439 59.22 3.67 -62.35
C ALA A 439 58.63 3.97 -60.96
N ASN A 440 57.31 4.19 -60.89
CA ASN A 440 56.55 4.36 -59.65
C ASN A 440 55.91 3.05 -59.15
N SER A 441 56.50 1.89 -59.48
CA SER A 441 56.00 0.57 -59.04
C SER A 441 55.90 0.49 -57.50
N GLY A 442 54.69 0.29 -56.99
CA GLY A 442 54.47 -0.04 -55.59
C GLY A 442 55.03 -1.42 -55.22
N ALA A 443 55.22 -1.66 -53.93
CA ALA A 443 55.61 -2.98 -53.44
C ALA A 443 54.45 -3.99 -53.60
N THR A 444 54.76 -5.25 -53.90
CA THR A 444 53.77 -6.33 -53.93
C THR A 444 53.33 -6.68 -52.51
N VAL A 445 52.09 -6.35 -52.14
CA VAL A 445 51.52 -6.59 -50.80
C VAL A 445 50.73 -7.91 -50.78
N ASP A 446 50.95 -8.75 -49.77
CA ASP A 446 50.08 -9.91 -49.48
C ASP A 446 48.95 -9.47 -48.53
N PHE A 447 47.81 -9.11 -49.12
CA PHE A 447 46.63 -8.66 -48.37
C PHE A 447 46.10 -9.69 -47.36
N ASN A 448 46.21 -11.00 -47.63
CA ASN A 448 45.66 -11.99 -46.71
C ASN A 448 46.52 -12.09 -45.44
N ALA A 449 47.84 -11.98 -45.59
CA ALA A 449 48.76 -11.93 -44.46
C ALA A 449 48.65 -10.62 -43.68
N LEU A 450 48.41 -9.49 -44.38
CA LEU A 450 48.34 -8.17 -43.78
C LEU A 450 47.01 -7.92 -43.04
N GLU A 451 45.88 -8.28 -43.65
CA GLU A 451 44.55 -8.15 -43.01
C GLU A 451 44.47 -9.02 -41.75
N ALA A 452 45.03 -10.24 -41.79
CA ALA A 452 45.14 -11.11 -40.61
C ALA A 452 46.00 -10.51 -39.48
N GLN A 453 47.02 -9.69 -39.82
CA GLN A 453 47.80 -8.94 -38.82
C GLN A 453 46.99 -7.77 -38.26
N PHE A 454 46.25 -7.02 -39.10
CA PHE A 454 45.39 -5.93 -38.64
C PHE A 454 44.27 -6.44 -37.72
N ASP A 455 43.60 -7.55 -38.07
CA ASP A 455 42.60 -8.21 -37.22
C ASP A 455 43.20 -8.67 -35.88
N GLN A 456 44.41 -9.22 -35.88
CA GLN A 456 45.09 -9.62 -34.64
C GLN A 456 45.43 -8.40 -33.76
N VAL A 457 46.04 -7.35 -34.32
CA VAL A 457 46.41 -6.15 -33.54
C VAL A 457 45.17 -5.42 -33.03
N LYS A 458 44.06 -5.45 -33.79
CA LYS A 458 42.76 -4.94 -33.32
C LYS A 458 42.23 -5.75 -32.13
N GLN A 459 42.22 -7.07 -32.20
CA GLN A 459 41.83 -7.91 -31.06
C GLN A 459 42.72 -7.70 -29.84
N GLU A 460 44.03 -7.56 -30.04
CA GLU A 460 44.98 -7.24 -28.97
C GLU A 460 44.66 -5.86 -28.34
N ALA A 461 44.37 -4.84 -29.14
CA ALA A 461 43.96 -3.52 -28.68
C ALA A 461 42.61 -3.53 -27.93
N GLU A 462 41.63 -4.31 -28.38
CA GLU A 462 40.36 -4.53 -27.68
C GLU A 462 40.59 -5.27 -26.33
N THR A 463 41.49 -6.25 -26.26
CA THR A 463 41.82 -6.92 -25.00
C THR A 463 42.59 -6.02 -24.03
N ASP A 464 43.51 -5.18 -24.51
CA ASP A 464 44.21 -4.16 -23.73
C ASP A 464 43.22 -3.16 -23.12
N LEU A 465 42.27 -2.65 -23.92
CA LEU A 465 41.24 -1.72 -23.48
C LEU A 465 40.38 -2.34 -22.38
N ASN A 466 39.83 -3.54 -22.63
CA ASN A 466 38.99 -4.24 -21.66
C ASN A 466 39.75 -4.56 -20.36
N ALA A 467 41.04 -4.91 -20.44
CA ALA A 467 41.88 -5.13 -19.26
C ALA A 467 42.17 -3.84 -18.48
N LYS A 468 42.36 -2.70 -19.18
CA LYS A 468 42.50 -1.39 -18.54
C LYS A 468 41.22 -0.94 -17.84
N ILE A 469 40.07 -1.03 -18.54
CA ILE A 469 38.76 -0.71 -17.96
C ILE A 469 38.51 -1.57 -16.71
N ALA A 470 38.75 -2.89 -16.78
CA ALA A 470 38.59 -3.77 -15.62
C ALA A 470 39.49 -3.41 -14.42
N LEU A 471 40.70 -2.87 -14.65
CA LEU A 471 41.58 -2.39 -13.58
C LEU A 471 41.11 -1.04 -12.99
N ILE A 472 40.57 -0.15 -13.82
CA ILE A 472 39.98 1.12 -13.39
C ILE A 472 38.69 0.84 -12.58
N ASP A 473 37.85 -0.08 -13.04
CA ASP A 473 36.67 -0.58 -12.34
C ASP A 473 37.05 -1.22 -10.99
N GLU A 474 38.06 -2.10 -10.95
CA GLU A 474 38.52 -2.73 -9.71
C GLU A 474 39.12 -1.71 -8.72
N ALA A 475 39.72 -0.62 -9.22
CA ALA A 475 40.19 0.48 -8.38
C ALA A 475 39.03 1.32 -7.79
N MET A 476 38.03 1.64 -8.60
CA MET A 476 36.92 2.53 -8.21
C MET A 476 35.82 1.83 -7.42
N TYR A 477 35.43 0.62 -7.83
CA TYR A 477 34.41 -0.19 -7.17
C TYR A 477 34.98 -1.17 -6.14
N GLY A 478 36.27 -1.51 -6.21
CA GLY A 478 36.89 -2.56 -5.42
C GLY A 478 36.64 -3.96 -5.97
N SER A 479 37.36 -4.96 -5.48
CA SER A 479 37.01 -6.36 -5.75
C SER A 479 35.61 -6.67 -5.20
N SER A 480 34.81 -7.43 -5.94
CA SER A 480 33.38 -7.70 -5.74
C SER A 480 32.98 -8.51 -4.48
N GLY A 481 33.79 -8.46 -3.42
CA GLY A 481 33.53 -9.04 -2.09
C GLY A 481 34.12 -8.21 -0.94
N ALA A 482 34.33 -6.90 -1.15
CA ALA A 482 34.77 -5.98 -0.10
C ALA A 482 33.55 -5.43 0.68
N GLU A 483 33.01 -6.22 1.60
CA GLU A 483 31.97 -5.78 2.53
C GLU A 483 32.54 -4.87 3.65
N PRO A 484 31.75 -3.93 4.19
CA PRO A 484 32.12 -3.16 5.37
C PRO A 484 32.31 -4.07 6.60
N GLN A 485 33.36 -3.80 7.40
CA GLN A 485 33.64 -4.61 8.59
C GLN A 485 32.50 -4.55 9.60
N GLY A 486 31.96 -5.72 9.97
CA GLY A 486 30.90 -5.88 10.96
C GLY A 486 29.49 -6.07 10.39
N ILE A 487 29.26 -5.89 9.08
CA ILE A 487 27.93 -6.08 8.49
C ILE A 487 27.46 -7.53 8.58
N ALA A 488 28.31 -8.51 8.27
CA ALA A 488 27.97 -9.93 8.42
C ALA A 488 27.55 -10.32 9.86
N ASP A 489 28.09 -9.65 10.88
CA ASP A 489 27.68 -9.86 12.28
C ASP A 489 26.31 -9.19 12.56
N LEU A 490 26.04 -8.01 12.00
CA LEU A 490 24.74 -7.34 12.10
C LEU A 490 23.63 -8.12 11.37
N GLU A 491 23.92 -8.62 10.17
CA GLU A 491 22.99 -9.44 9.37
C GLU A 491 22.68 -10.77 10.05
N SER A 492 23.68 -11.45 10.61
CA SER A 492 23.50 -12.66 11.43
C SER A 492 22.62 -12.40 12.67
N ASN A 493 22.76 -11.24 13.31
CA ASN A 493 21.89 -10.84 14.43
C ASN A 493 20.44 -10.52 13.96
N ILE A 494 20.26 -9.92 12.78
CA ILE A 494 18.94 -9.71 12.17
C ILE A 494 18.28 -11.06 11.87
N GLU A 495 18.99 -12.01 11.24
CA GLU A 495 18.46 -13.35 10.96
C GLU A 495 18.04 -14.08 12.24
N LEU A 496 18.83 -13.97 13.31
CA LEU A 496 18.52 -14.59 14.61
C LEU A 496 17.24 -14.01 15.22
N LEU A 497 17.09 -12.68 15.25
CA LEU A 497 15.91 -12.01 15.77
C LEU A 497 14.66 -12.29 14.91
N GLU A 498 14.80 -12.32 13.59
CA GLU A 498 13.70 -12.71 12.69
C GLU A 498 13.27 -14.17 12.87
N ALA A 499 14.22 -15.09 13.11
CA ALA A 499 13.90 -16.47 13.44
C ALA A 499 13.16 -16.59 14.78
N GLU A 500 13.55 -15.80 15.78
CA GLU A 500 12.90 -15.77 17.10
C GLU A 500 11.48 -15.17 17.02
N ILE A 501 11.28 -14.11 16.23
CA ILE A 501 9.95 -13.54 15.92
C ILE A 501 9.03 -14.59 15.27
N ARG A 502 9.55 -15.38 14.31
CA ARG A 502 8.80 -16.48 13.69
C ARG A 502 8.42 -17.55 14.71
N SER A 503 9.36 -17.95 15.59
CA SER A 503 9.09 -18.91 16.68
C SER A 503 8.01 -18.42 17.64
N LEU A 504 8.03 -17.14 18.03
CA LEU A 504 7.01 -16.55 18.91
C LEU A 504 5.62 -16.53 18.24
N SER A 505 5.54 -16.25 16.94
CA SER A 505 4.28 -16.34 16.18
C SER A 505 3.76 -17.78 16.10
N ASP A 506 4.64 -18.75 15.83
CA ASP A 506 4.29 -20.18 15.77
C ASP A 506 3.80 -20.70 17.14
N GLU A 507 4.43 -20.27 18.25
CA GLU A 507 4.01 -20.60 19.61
C GLU A 507 2.64 -20.02 19.97
N ARG A 508 2.40 -18.74 19.65
CA ARG A 508 1.09 -18.08 19.83
C ARG A 508 -0.01 -18.82 19.04
N ASP A 509 0.26 -19.11 17.76
CA ASP A 509 -0.73 -19.75 16.89
C ASP A 509 -0.99 -21.21 17.30
N ALA A 510 0.03 -21.92 17.78
CA ALA A 510 -0.12 -23.23 18.40
C ALA A 510 -0.95 -23.18 19.70
N PHE A 511 -0.75 -22.17 20.55
CA PHE A 511 -1.55 -21.96 21.76
C PHE A 511 -3.03 -21.75 21.42
N HIS A 512 -3.34 -20.81 20.51
CA HIS A 512 -4.72 -20.56 20.07
C HIS A 512 -5.36 -21.79 19.43
N LYS A 513 -4.61 -22.53 18.61
CA LYS A 513 -5.10 -23.76 17.96
C LYS A 513 -5.41 -24.84 19.00
N ASN A 514 -4.50 -25.11 19.95
CA ASN A 514 -4.74 -26.07 21.02
C ASN A 514 -5.97 -25.67 21.85
N ARG A 515 -6.11 -24.38 22.21
CA ARG A 515 -7.28 -23.86 22.92
C ARG A 515 -8.60 -24.10 22.16
N GLN A 516 -8.59 -23.95 20.83
CA GLN A 516 -9.75 -24.26 19.98
C GLN A 516 -10.03 -25.77 19.88
N GLU A 517 -8.99 -26.61 19.82
CA GLU A 517 -9.13 -28.07 19.79
C GLU A 517 -9.66 -28.62 21.11
N ASP A 518 -9.18 -28.11 22.26
CA ASP A 518 -9.68 -28.42 23.60
C ASP A 518 -11.16 -28.04 23.73
N ALA A 519 -11.53 -26.79 23.41
CA ALA A 519 -12.93 -26.33 23.46
C ALA A 519 -13.84 -27.16 22.53
N LYS A 520 -13.34 -27.55 21.34
CA LYS A 520 -14.07 -28.42 20.41
C LYS A 520 -14.25 -29.84 20.96
N GLY A 521 -13.26 -30.37 21.68
CA GLY A 521 -13.35 -31.66 22.38
C GLY A 521 -14.42 -31.63 23.47
N ILE A 522 -14.42 -30.59 24.31
CA ILE A 522 -15.41 -30.39 25.38
C ILE A 522 -16.82 -30.27 24.79
N ARG A 523 -17.02 -29.48 23.73
CA ARG A 523 -18.32 -29.40 23.02
C ARG A 523 -18.79 -30.73 22.44
N ALA A 524 -17.88 -31.58 21.98
CA ALA A 524 -18.24 -32.91 21.48
C ALA A 524 -18.72 -33.83 22.62
N GLN A 525 -18.05 -33.80 23.78
CA GLN A 525 -18.49 -34.53 24.98
C GLN A 525 -19.83 -33.99 25.51
N LYS A 526 -20.02 -32.67 25.53
CA LYS A 526 -21.27 -32.04 25.94
C LYS A 526 -22.46 -32.49 25.08
N ARG A 527 -22.28 -32.56 23.75
CA ARG A 527 -23.31 -33.09 22.84
C ARG A 527 -23.62 -34.56 23.10
N GLU A 528 -22.62 -35.37 23.46
CA GLU A 528 -22.86 -36.78 23.80
C GLU A 528 -23.69 -36.92 25.09
N ILE A 529 -23.47 -36.05 26.08
CA ILE A 529 -24.31 -35.99 27.29
C ILE A 529 -25.70 -35.43 26.98
N GLU A 530 -25.83 -34.42 26.13
CA GLU A 530 -27.11 -33.87 25.67
C GLU A 530 -27.94 -34.96 24.95
N ASN A 531 -27.32 -35.75 24.05
CA ASN A 531 -27.96 -36.92 23.41
C ASN A 531 -28.48 -37.98 24.41
N GLN A 532 -27.90 -38.05 25.62
CA GLN A 532 -28.32 -38.97 26.69
C GLN A 532 -29.37 -38.35 27.61
N LEU A 533 -29.35 -37.02 27.81
CA LEU A 533 -30.34 -36.27 28.59
C LEU A 533 -31.68 -36.11 27.88
N ASP A 534 -31.67 -35.82 26.56
CA ASP A 534 -32.87 -35.62 25.74
C ASP A 534 -33.92 -36.75 25.88
N PRO A 535 -33.58 -38.05 25.71
CA PRO A 535 -34.57 -39.13 25.87
C PRO A 535 -35.07 -39.28 27.32
N LEU A 536 -34.27 -38.91 28.32
CA LEU A 536 -34.70 -38.91 29.72
C LEU A 536 -35.67 -37.76 30.00
N GLU A 537 -35.50 -36.59 29.39
CA GLU A 537 -36.45 -35.49 29.51
C GLU A 537 -37.78 -35.81 28.80
N ASP A 538 -37.75 -36.43 27.62
CA ASP A 538 -38.96 -36.89 26.95
C ASP A 538 -39.70 -37.99 27.74
N LEU A 539 -38.97 -38.89 28.42
CA LEU A 539 -39.56 -39.85 29.36
C LEU A 539 -40.18 -39.17 30.59
N GLN A 540 -39.56 -38.12 31.15
CA GLN A 540 -40.17 -37.33 32.23
C GLN A 540 -41.51 -36.73 31.77
N ARG A 541 -41.52 -36.11 30.58
CA ARG A 541 -42.74 -35.52 30.00
C ARG A 541 -43.83 -36.58 29.76
N ALA A 542 -43.45 -37.79 29.36
CA ALA A 542 -44.38 -38.91 29.20
C ALA A 542 -45.01 -39.33 30.55
N LEU A 543 -44.21 -39.50 31.62
CA LEU A 543 -44.70 -39.82 32.97
C LEU A 543 -45.63 -38.72 33.52
N GLU A 544 -45.33 -37.44 33.27
CA GLU A 544 -46.23 -36.33 33.62
C GLU A 544 -47.55 -36.35 32.85
N LEU A 545 -47.57 -36.88 31.62
CA LEU A 545 -48.81 -37.08 30.85
C LEU A 545 -49.61 -38.27 31.36
N GLU A 546 -48.96 -39.34 31.84
CA GLU A 546 -49.60 -40.51 32.47
C GLU A 546 -50.20 -40.19 33.86
N GLN A 547 -49.56 -39.34 34.65
CA GLN A 547 -50.05 -38.96 35.99
C GLN A 547 -51.35 -38.12 35.94
N ARG A 548 -51.54 -37.31 34.89
CA ARG A 548 -52.68 -36.38 34.74
C ARG A 548 -54.07 -37.05 34.70
N PRO A 549 -54.33 -38.12 33.91
CA PRO A 549 -55.62 -38.80 33.94
C PRO A 549 -55.89 -39.50 35.27
N LEU A 550 -54.87 -40.10 35.92
CA LEU A 550 -55.03 -40.79 37.21
C LEU A 550 -55.47 -39.82 38.32
N ARG A 551 -54.87 -38.63 38.42
CA ARG A 551 -55.33 -37.61 39.39
C ARG A 551 -56.72 -37.05 39.09
N ARG A 552 -57.22 -37.12 37.85
CA ARG A 552 -58.62 -36.81 37.53
C ARG A 552 -59.56 -37.92 38.01
N GLN A 553 -59.21 -39.18 37.74
CA GLN A 553 -59.97 -40.34 38.20
C GLN A 553 -60.04 -40.42 39.74
N GLU A 554 -58.94 -40.12 40.45
CA GLU A 554 -58.95 -40.01 41.91
C GLU A 554 -59.95 -38.96 42.42
N MET A 555 -60.00 -37.77 41.79
CA MET A 555 -60.97 -36.73 42.16
C MET A 555 -62.42 -37.11 41.83
N ASP A 556 -62.67 -37.89 40.78
CA ASP A 556 -64.02 -38.35 40.45
C ASP A 556 -64.47 -39.48 41.40
N LEU A 557 -63.62 -40.46 41.72
CA LEU A 557 -63.90 -41.48 42.74
C LEU A 557 -64.12 -40.87 44.13
N ASN A 558 -63.42 -39.79 44.48
CA ASN A 558 -63.65 -39.09 45.75
C ASN A 558 -65.04 -38.44 45.81
N LYS A 559 -65.63 -38.03 44.67
CA LYS A 559 -67.03 -37.58 44.60
C LYS A 559 -68.00 -38.75 44.76
N GLU A 560 -67.71 -39.90 44.14
CA GLU A 560 -68.53 -41.11 44.28
C GLU A 560 -68.51 -41.64 45.72
N ARG A 561 -67.39 -41.52 46.44
CA ARG A 561 -67.34 -41.77 47.89
C ARG A 561 -68.24 -40.82 48.67
N MET A 562 -68.33 -39.54 48.30
CA MET A 562 -69.23 -38.59 48.96
C MET A 562 -70.71 -38.91 48.70
N THR A 563 -71.08 -39.35 47.49
CA THR A 563 -72.46 -39.78 47.21
C THR A 563 -72.81 -41.09 47.92
N LEU A 564 -71.89 -42.04 48.00
CA LEU A 564 -72.07 -43.29 48.75
C LEU A 564 -72.25 -43.03 50.26
N ASN A 565 -71.45 -42.11 50.85
CA ASN A 565 -71.63 -41.68 52.23
C ASN A 565 -73.02 -41.07 52.49
N SER A 566 -73.59 -40.35 51.51
CA SER A 566 -74.98 -39.85 51.60
C SER A 566 -76.00 -40.99 51.61
N GLN A 567 -75.78 -42.05 50.84
CA GLN A 567 -76.67 -43.23 50.81
C GLN A 567 -76.59 -44.03 52.12
N PHE A 568 -75.43 -44.10 52.77
CA PHE A 568 -75.31 -44.67 54.11
C PHE A 568 -76.12 -43.87 55.15
N ALA A 569 -76.14 -42.54 55.08
CA ALA A 569 -76.98 -41.71 55.96
C ALA A 569 -78.49 -41.97 55.75
N GLU A 570 -78.94 -42.07 54.49
CA GLU A 570 -80.34 -42.43 54.16
C GLU A 570 -80.72 -43.86 54.60
N PHE A 571 -79.76 -44.78 54.67
CA PHE A 571 -79.96 -46.11 55.22
C PHE A 571 -80.13 -46.07 56.74
N GLU A 572 -79.31 -45.27 57.45
CA GLU A 572 -79.35 -45.18 58.91
C GLU A 572 -80.68 -44.59 59.43
N ASP A 573 -81.27 -43.64 58.70
CA ASP A 573 -82.62 -43.11 58.96
C ASP A 573 -83.74 -44.17 58.85
N LYS A 574 -83.56 -45.23 58.03
CA LYS A 574 -84.51 -46.36 57.95
C LYS A 574 -84.32 -47.38 59.07
N ARG A 575 -83.10 -47.54 59.58
CA ARG A 575 -82.77 -48.48 60.66
C ARG A 575 -83.40 -48.06 61.98
N LYS A 576 -83.25 -46.77 62.31
CA LYS A 576 -83.66 -46.16 63.58
C LYS A 576 -85.09 -46.53 64.03
N PRO A 577 -86.17 -46.32 63.24
CA PRO A 577 -87.53 -46.66 63.66
C PRO A 577 -87.83 -48.16 63.82
N LEU A 578 -86.95 -49.05 63.32
CA LEU A 578 -87.04 -50.49 63.54
C LEU A 578 -86.30 -50.95 64.79
N GLU A 579 -85.20 -50.28 65.14
CA GLU A 579 -84.56 -50.42 66.45
C GLU A 579 -85.50 -49.90 67.55
N ASP A 580 -86.15 -48.75 67.35
CA ASP A 580 -87.14 -48.16 68.28
C ASP A 580 -88.30 -49.12 68.60
N GLN A 581 -88.90 -49.79 67.60
CA GLN A 581 -89.96 -50.81 67.84
C GLN A 581 -89.43 -52.06 68.55
N GLY A 582 -88.15 -52.38 68.36
CA GLY A 582 -87.46 -53.44 69.10
C GLY A 582 -87.19 -53.06 70.56
N GLU A 583 -86.94 -51.78 70.79
CA GLU A 583 -86.83 -51.15 72.10
C GLU A 583 -88.18 -51.19 72.82
N GLU A 584 -89.28 -50.69 72.23
CA GLU A 584 -90.63 -50.64 72.83
C GLU A 584 -91.09 -51.99 73.40
N TYR A 585 -90.84 -53.11 72.69
CA TYR A 585 -91.18 -54.45 73.19
C TYR A 585 -90.34 -54.85 74.42
N ARG A 586 -89.05 -54.49 74.43
CA ARG A 586 -88.19 -54.68 75.60
C ARG A 586 -88.61 -53.75 76.74
N GLU A 587 -88.89 -52.47 76.44
CA GLU A 587 -89.37 -51.44 77.35
C GLU A 587 -90.73 -51.74 77.98
N SER A 588 -91.59 -52.58 77.40
CA SER A 588 -92.80 -53.02 78.13
C SER A 588 -92.48 -53.92 79.33
N ILE A 589 -91.46 -54.77 79.22
CA ILE A 589 -91.01 -55.68 80.30
C ILE A 589 -89.98 -54.99 81.20
N ARG A 590 -89.13 -54.14 80.61
CA ARG A 590 -88.25 -53.22 81.34
C ARG A 590 -89.08 -52.20 82.10
N GLY A 591 -90.18 -51.70 81.55
CA GLY A 591 -90.94 -50.52 82.01
C GLY A 591 -91.45 -50.61 83.44
N GLU A 592 -92.03 -51.73 83.87
CA GLU A 592 -92.44 -51.91 85.28
C GLU A 592 -91.25 -52.02 86.24
N THR A 593 -90.07 -52.40 85.73
CA THR A 593 -88.80 -52.43 86.49
C THR A 593 -88.10 -51.07 86.44
N GLU A 594 -88.23 -50.35 85.33
CA GLU A 594 -87.58 -49.10 85.01
C GLU A 594 -88.37 -47.88 85.44
N GLU A 595 -89.68 -47.87 85.62
CA GLU A 595 -90.34 -46.69 86.21
C GLU A 595 -89.80 -46.42 87.61
N TRP A 596 -89.63 -47.50 88.38
CA TRP A 596 -89.01 -47.47 89.70
C TRP A 596 -87.52 -47.10 89.66
N VAL A 597 -86.73 -47.65 88.72
CA VAL A 597 -85.32 -47.24 88.56
C VAL A 597 -85.20 -45.81 88.01
N ARG A 598 -85.96 -45.42 86.99
CA ARG A 598 -85.91 -44.11 86.33
C ARG A 598 -86.33 -42.98 87.26
N GLU A 599 -87.35 -43.15 88.10
CA GLU A 599 -87.72 -42.08 89.04
C GLU A 599 -86.58 -41.83 90.04
N ARG A 600 -85.96 -42.90 90.55
CA ARG A 600 -84.81 -42.81 91.47
C ARG A 600 -83.51 -42.35 90.80
N GLN A 601 -83.28 -42.77 89.57
CA GLN A 601 -82.09 -42.46 88.79
C GLN A 601 -82.17 -41.05 88.19
N ARG A 602 -83.35 -40.54 87.82
CA ARG A 602 -83.54 -39.14 87.38
C ARG A 602 -83.22 -38.15 88.49
N GLU A 603 -83.67 -38.39 89.73
CA GLU A 603 -83.31 -37.55 90.88
C GLU A 603 -81.78 -37.44 91.06
N MET A 604 -81.08 -38.58 90.94
CA MET A 604 -79.62 -38.64 91.06
C MET A 604 -78.90 -38.04 89.84
N GLU A 605 -79.37 -38.34 88.63
CA GLU A 605 -78.79 -37.83 87.39
C GLU A 605 -79.00 -36.33 87.22
N ASP A 606 -80.16 -35.78 87.55
CA ASP A 606 -80.42 -34.34 87.42
C ASP A 606 -79.59 -33.55 88.45
N SER A 607 -79.47 -34.07 89.68
CA SER A 607 -78.54 -33.52 90.67
C SER A 607 -77.07 -33.62 90.23
N THR A 608 -76.68 -34.72 89.57
CA THR A 608 -75.32 -34.95 89.07
C THR A 608 -75.01 -34.07 87.85
N LYS A 609 -75.95 -33.94 86.91
CA LYS A 609 -75.85 -33.05 85.74
C LYS A 609 -75.75 -31.60 86.16
N GLN A 610 -76.51 -31.17 87.17
CA GLN A 610 -76.40 -29.81 87.69
C GLN A 610 -75.00 -29.55 88.27
N MET A 611 -74.46 -30.45 89.10
CA MET A 611 -73.10 -30.31 89.63
C MET A 611 -72.01 -30.31 88.54
N TRP A 612 -72.18 -31.08 87.46
CA TRP A 612 -71.25 -31.06 86.32
C TRP A 612 -71.37 -29.79 85.48
N ASN A 613 -72.59 -29.33 85.19
CA ASN A 613 -72.81 -28.10 84.41
C ASN A 613 -72.24 -26.87 85.14
N ASP A 614 -72.50 -26.76 86.44
CA ASP A 614 -71.97 -25.67 87.26
C ASP A 614 -70.42 -25.67 87.25
N LEU A 615 -69.80 -26.86 87.32
CA LEU A 615 -68.34 -27.02 87.21
C LEU A 615 -67.80 -26.71 85.80
N ASP A 616 -68.47 -27.19 84.75
CA ASP A 616 -68.05 -26.97 83.35
C ASP A 616 -68.13 -25.48 82.98
N ASP A 617 -69.16 -24.76 83.45
CA ASP A 617 -69.30 -23.33 83.22
C ASP A 617 -68.25 -22.51 84.01
N ASP A 618 -67.93 -22.89 85.25
CA ASP A 618 -66.82 -22.28 86.02
C ASP A 618 -65.46 -22.54 85.35
N ILE A 619 -65.18 -23.78 84.92
CA ILE A 619 -63.94 -24.14 84.19
C ILE A 619 -63.82 -23.34 82.89
N ARG A 620 -64.88 -23.27 82.07
CA ARG A 620 -64.90 -22.52 80.81
C ARG A 620 -64.74 -21.02 81.02
N LYS A 621 -65.32 -20.47 82.08
CA LYS A 621 -65.19 -19.04 82.40
C LYS A 621 -63.74 -18.71 82.77
N ILE A 622 -63.12 -19.50 83.64
CA ILE A 622 -61.72 -19.30 84.05
C ILE A 622 -60.77 -19.54 82.87
N GLN A 623 -61.06 -20.51 82.00
CA GLN A 623 -60.30 -20.75 80.77
C GLN A 623 -60.29 -19.51 79.85
N ARG A 624 -61.45 -18.89 79.57
CA ARG A 624 -61.52 -17.65 78.78
C ARG A 624 -60.75 -16.52 79.44
N GLU A 625 -60.93 -16.31 80.75
CA GLU A 625 -60.16 -15.31 81.51
C GLU A 625 -58.64 -15.60 81.49
N MET A 626 -58.18 -16.81 81.19
CA MET A 626 -56.76 -17.16 81.00
C MET A 626 -56.30 -16.97 79.55
N GLU A 627 -57.13 -17.29 78.57
CA GLU A 627 -56.92 -17.04 77.14
C GLU A 627 -56.80 -15.54 76.89
N ASP A 628 -57.79 -14.74 77.32
CA ASP A 628 -57.82 -13.28 77.18
C ASP A 628 -56.53 -12.63 77.74
N ARG A 629 -56.11 -13.00 78.96
CA ARG A 629 -54.87 -12.49 79.59
C ARG A 629 -53.59 -12.99 78.92
N SER A 630 -53.63 -14.13 78.26
CA SER A 630 -52.50 -14.64 77.47
C SER A 630 -52.38 -13.91 76.15
N GLU A 631 -53.50 -13.50 75.55
CA GLU A 631 -53.54 -12.69 74.32
C GLU A 631 -53.14 -11.23 74.59
N GLU A 632 -53.67 -10.58 75.63
CA GLU A 632 -53.26 -9.22 76.04
C GLU A 632 -51.75 -9.12 76.26
N MET A 633 -51.18 -10.07 76.99
CA MET A 633 -49.74 -10.09 77.33
C MET A 633 -48.87 -10.47 76.12
N ARG A 634 -49.39 -11.27 75.18
CA ARG A 634 -48.74 -11.55 73.90
C ARG A 634 -48.69 -10.31 73.02
N GLN A 635 -49.80 -9.57 72.92
CA GLN A 635 -49.90 -8.37 72.10
C GLN A 635 -48.89 -7.30 72.54
N VAL A 636 -48.73 -7.08 73.86
CA VAL A 636 -47.70 -6.15 74.38
C VAL A 636 -46.29 -6.57 73.97
N VAL A 637 -45.97 -7.87 74.06
CA VAL A 637 -44.66 -8.41 73.64
C VAL A 637 -44.46 -8.31 72.12
N GLU A 638 -45.51 -8.46 71.31
CA GLU A 638 -45.44 -8.24 69.85
C GLU A 638 -45.21 -6.76 69.52
N GLU A 639 -45.97 -5.85 70.13
CA GLU A 639 -45.87 -4.40 69.91
C GLU A 639 -44.51 -3.81 70.34
N GLU A 640 -43.97 -4.20 71.50
CA GLU A 640 -42.65 -3.76 71.96
C GLU A 640 -41.52 -4.27 71.04
N ASN A 641 -41.56 -5.54 70.63
CA ASN A 641 -40.56 -6.12 69.72
C ASN A 641 -40.61 -5.48 68.32
N ASP A 642 -41.81 -5.25 67.76
CA ASP A 642 -41.95 -4.61 66.45
C ASP A 642 -41.49 -3.14 66.49
N GLN A 643 -41.71 -2.42 67.60
CA GLN A 643 -41.21 -1.06 67.77
C GLN A 643 -39.67 -1.02 67.84
N GLU A 644 -39.04 -1.84 68.70
CA GLU A 644 -37.57 -1.88 68.81
C GLU A 644 -36.91 -2.24 67.47
N ARG A 645 -37.54 -3.11 66.70
CA ARG A 645 -37.08 -3.48 65.36
C ARG A 645 -37.19 -2.33 64.36
N GLN A 646 -38.31 -1.60 64.34
CA GLN A 646 -38.47 -0.43 63.47
C GLN A 646 -37.43 0.66 63.82
N GLU A 647 -37.24 0.96 65.10
CA GLU A 647 -36.23 1.95 65.54
C GLU A 647 -34.80 1.53 65.16
N MET A 648 -34.49 0.24 65.16
CA MET A 648 -33.20 -0.29 64.70
C MET A 648 -33.04 -0.21 63.18
N GLU A 649 -34.07 -0.58 62.41
CA GLU A 649 -34.07 -0.51 60.94
C GLU A 649 -33.97 0.95 60.45
N ASP A 650 -34.67 1.91 61.07
CA ASP A 650 -34.59 3.33 60.72
C ASP A 650 -33.21 3.94 61.05
N ARG A 651 -32.61 3.62 62.21
CA ARG A 651 -31.24 4.08 62.53
C ARG A 651 -30.21 3.60 61.51
N PHE A 652 -30.26 2.32 61.11
CA PHE A 652 -29.34 1.82 60.09
C PHE A 652 -29.61 2.41 58.71
N LYS A 653 -30.85 2.77 58.40
CA LYS A 653 -31.20 3.48 57.16
C LYS A 653 -30.63 4.91 57.12
N GLU A 654 -30.68 5.63 58.24
CA GLU A 654 -30.04 6.95 58.36
C GLU A 654 -28.51 6.86 58.25
N GLU A 655 -27.86 5.94 58.98
CA GLU A 655 -26.41 5.72 58.89
C GLU A 655 -25.97 5.32 57.46
N ARG A 656 -26.74 4.44 56.80
CA ARG A 656 -26.52 4.06 55.40
C ARG A 656 -26.60 5.27 54.46
N GLN A 657 -27.62 6.11 54.62
CA GLN A 657 -27.80 7.29 53.77
C GLN A 657 -26.63 8.26 53.91
N VAL A 658 -26.13 8.50 55.13
CA VAL A 658 -24.95 9.34 55.37
C VAL A 658 -23.69 8.77 54.71
N LEU A 659 -23.52 7.45 54.71
CA LEU A 659 -22.40 6.77 54.03
C LEU A 659 -22.51 6.85 52.50
N GLU A 660 -23.72 6.74 51.96
CA GLU A 660 -24.03 6.86 50.52
C GLU A 660 -23.84 8.29 50.00
N ASP A 661 -24.33 9.29 50.75
CA ASP A 661 -24.13 10.72 50.46
C ASP A 661 -22.64 11.09 50.51
N SER A 662 -21.91 10.64 51.55
CA SER A 662 -20.46 10.90 51.68
C SER A 662 -19.62 10.17 50.62
N SER A 663 -20.07 9.00 50.15
CA SER A 663 -19.47 8.31 49.01
C SER A 663 -19.67 9.11 47.72
N SER A 664 -20.90 9.49 47.44
CA SER A 664 -21.29 10.23 46.24
C SER A 664 -20.57 11.57 46.13
N GLU A 665 -20.41 12.31 47.24
CA GLU A 665 -19.68 13.57 47.26
C GLU A 665 -18.20 13.41 46.89
N LYS A 666 -17.50 12.41 47.47
CA LYS A 666 -16.07 12.18 47.19
C LYS A 666 -15.81 11.69 45.78
N PHE A 667 -16.66 10.79 45.25
CA PHE A 667 -16.54 10.34 43.86
C PHE A 667 -16.79 11.49 42.87
N ARG A 668 -17.78 12.35 43.15
CA ARG A 668 -18.04 13.54 42.34
C ARG A 668 -16.87 14.51 42.31
N MET A 669 -16.16 14.71 43.43
CA MET A 669 -14.96 15.55 43.45
C MET A 669 -13.83 15.00 42.57
N LEU A 670 -13.66 13.67 42.49
CA LEU A 670 -12.71 13.04 41.58
C LEU A 670 -13.15 13.13 40.11
N GLU A 671 -14.45 13.04 39.85
CA GLU A 671 -15.01 13.25 38.49
C GLU A 671 -14.79 14.71 38.03
N ASP A 672 -15.05 15.69 38.90
CA ASP A 672 -14.79 17.10 38.64
C ASP A 672 -13.27 17.37 38.43
N GLU A 673 -12.37 16.71 39.19
CA GLU A 673 -10.91 16.78 38.98
C GLU A 673 -10.49 16.16 37.63
N GLY A 674 -11.10 15.03 37.24
CA GLY A 674 -10.87 14.36 35.96
C GLY A 674 -11.31 15.19 34.76
N GLN A 675 -12.50 15.78 34.81
CA GLN A 675 -12.98 16.72 33.79
C GLN A 675 -12.08 17.98 33.72
N ALA A 676 -11.57 18.45 34.85
CA ALA A 676 -10.63 19.58 34.87
C ALA A 676 -9.26 19.23 34.28
N LEU A 677 -8.81 17.97 34.35
CA LEU A 677 -7.61 17.49 33.62
C LEU A 677 -7.87 17.38 32.11
N GLU A 678 -9.04 16.91 31.70
CA GLU A 678 -9.41 16.85 30.28
C GLU A 678 -9.48 18.24 29.64
N VAL A 679 -10.14 19.20 30.31
CA VAL A 679 -10.18 20.59 29.86
C VAL A 679 -8.77 21.21 29.81
N LYS A 680 -7.84 20.82 30.69
CA LYS A 680 -6.43 21.27 30.61
C LYS A 680 -5.70 20.66 29.41
N ARG A 681 -5.90 19.37 29.12
CA ARG A 681 -5.37 18.71 27.92
C ARG A 681 -5.78 19.50 26.67
N ASP A 682 -7.08 19.72 26.49
CA ASP A 682 -7.62 20.34 25.28
C ASP A 682 -7.13 21.79 25.09
N ASN A 683 -7.17 22.61 26.16
CA ASN A 683 -6.67 23.99 26.08
C ASN A 683 -5.16 24.07 25.77
N LEU A 684 -4.36 23.10 26.23
CA LEU A 684 -2.92 23.08 25.98
C LEU A 684 -2.58 22.51 24.60
N GLU A 685 -3.33 21.52 24.12
CA GLU A 685 -3.22 21.01 22.75
C GLU A 685 -3.60 22.10 21.72
N ASP A 686 -4.65 22.88 21.98
CA ASP A 686 -5.04 24.02 21.14
C ASP A 686 -4.01 25.17 21.19
N ALA A 687 -3.47 25.47 22.37
CA ALA A 687 -2.41 26.48 22.52
C ALA A 687 -1.14 26.07 21.76
N PHE A 688 -0.73 24.80 21.86
CA PHE A 688 0.42 24.25 21.14
C PHE A 688 0.22 24.26 19.62
N LYS A 689 -0.97 23.91 19.12
CA LYS A 689 -1.31 24.01 17.69
C LYS A 689 -1.21 25.45 17.16
N GLU A 690 -1.72 26.44 17.91
CA GLU A 690 -1.61 27.85 17.49
C GLU A 690 -0.17 28.37 17.59
N GLU A 691 0.63 27.92 18.56
CA GLU A 691 2.06 28.24 18.63
C GLU A 691 2.85 27.64 17.44
N MET A 692 2.69 26.35 17.16
CA MET A 692 3.33 25.68 16.02
C MET A 692 2.96 26.33 14.69
N LYS A 693 1.68 26.67 14.51
CA LYS A 693 1.18 27.39 13.32
C LYS A 693 1.77 28.80 13.20
N ALA A 694 2.04 29.49 14.31
CA ALA A 694 2.72 30.78 14.31
C ALA A 694 4.21 30.63 13.94
N GLN A 695 4.90 29.61 14.45
CA GLN A 695 6.30 29.35 14.16
C GLN A 695 6.52 28.88 12.70
N VAL A 696 5.64 28.00 12.17
CA VAL A 696 5.64 27.62 10.75
C VAL A 696 5.42 28.84 9.86
N LYS A 697 4.47 29.72 10.21
CA LYS A 697 4.22 30.95 9.44
C LYS A 697 5.42 31.90 9.47
N GLU A 698 6.10 32.05 10.61
CA GLU A 698 7.32 32.85 10.71
C GLU A 698 8.45 32.27 9.83
N LEU A 699 8.59 30.94 9.75
CA LEU A 699 9.51 30.30 8.80
C LEU A 699 9.10 30.50 7.33
N GLU A 700 7.81 30.48 7.01
CA GLU A 700 7.31 30.79 5.66
C GLU A 700 7.53 32.27 5.27
N ASP A 701 7.30 33.20 6.20
CA ASP A 701 7.56 34.64 6.00
C ASP A 701 9.08 34.89 5.81
N GLN A 702 9.95 34.20 6.58
CA GLN A 702 11.41 34.24 6.41
C GLN A 702 11.89 33.61 5.10
N LYS A 703 11.27 32.50 4.67
CA LYS A 703 11.51 31.82 3.39
C LYS A 703 11.22 32.78 2.22
N ASP A 704 10.07 33.45 2.24
CA ASP A 704 9.69 34.41 1.20
C ASP A 704 10.62 35.65 1.20
N GLN A 705 11.02 36.14 2.38
CA GLN A 705 11.96 37.27 2.50
C GLN A 705 13.36 36.92 1.96
N LEU A 706 13.89 35.73 2.29
CA LEU A 706 15.19 35.27 1.81
C LEU A 706 15.19 35.03 0.29
N LEU A 707 14.11 34.46 -0.26
CA LEU A 707 13.95 34.32 -1.72
C LEU A 707 13.98 35.69 -2.43
N GLU A 708 13.28 36.69 -1.92
CA GLU A 708 13.32 38.05 -2.49
C GLU A 708 14.71 38.69 -2.36
N GLU A 709 15.42 38.51 -1.24
CA GLU A 709 16.77 39.07 -1.06
C GLU A 709 17.81 38.39 -1.97
N LYS A 710 17.65 37.08 -2.25
CA LYS A 710 18.64 36.25 -2.95
C LYS A 710 18.38 36.11 -4.45
N MET A 711 17.15 35.84 -4.86
CA MET A 711 16.80 35.52 -6.26
C MET A 711 16.45 36.76 -7.09
N SER A 712 15.74 37.73 -6.52
CA SER A 712 15.37 39.00 -7.18
C SER A 712 16.55 39.73 -7.84
N PRO A 713 17.75 39.87 -7.22
CA PRO A 713 18.90 40.51 -7.88
C PRO A 713 19.54 39.66 -9.00
N LEU A 714 19.42 38.33 -8.97
CA LEU A 714 19.89 37.46 -10.06
C LEU A 714 18.91 37.50 -11.24
N GLU A 715 17.60 37.41 -10.99
CA GLU A 715 16.57 37.59 -12.01
C GLU A 715 16.67 38.95 -12.71
N ALA A 716 16.96 40.02 -11.97
CA ALA A 716 17.13 41.36 -12.53
C ALA A 716 18.34 41.42 -13.50
N LYS A 717 19.46 40.79 -13.13
CA LYS A 717 20.65 40.70 -14.00
C LYS A 717 20.38 39.86 -15.25
N ALA A 718 19.76 38.68 -15.10
CA ALA A 718 19.41 37.81 -16.22
C ALA A 718 18.51 38.54 -17.24
N LYS A 719 17.47 39.23 -16.77
CA LYS A 719 16.57 40.05 -17.62
C LYS A 719 17.30 41.22 -18.31
N GLU A 720 18.30 41.82 -17.67
CA GLU A 720 19.13 42.87 -18.30
C GLU A 720 20.06 42.29 -19.36
N LEU A 721 20.59 41.08 -19.15
CA LEU A 721 21.47 40.39 -20.06
C LEU A 721 20.72 39.86 -21.30
N ASP A 722 19.55 39.25 -21.11
CA ASP A 722 18.65 38.81 -22.19
C ASP A 722 18.27 39.99 -23.12
N ALA A 723 17.97 41.15 -22.56
CA ALA A 723 17.65 42.36 -23.33
C ALA A 723 18.86 42.88 -24.15
N LYS A 724 20.09 42.70 -23.66
CA LYS A 724 21.32 43.04 -24.41
C LYS A 724 21.60 42.03 -25.52
N LEU A 725 21.41 40.74 -25.24
CA LEU A 725 21.52 39.66 -26.23
C LEU A 725 20.51 39.87 -27.36
N GLU A 726 19.23 40.14 -27.07
CA GLU A 726 18.20 40.39 -28.08
C GLU A 726 18.56 41.58 -28.99
N MET A 727 19.08 42.69 -28.43
CA MET A 727 19.58 43.82 -29.22
C MET A 727 20.76 43.43 -30.12
N LYS A 728 21.72 42.66 -29.60
CA LYS A 728 22.94 42.27 -30.33
C LYS A 728 22.67 41.25 -31.43
N TRP A 729 21.79 40.29 -31.19
CA TRP A 729 21.26 39.38 -32.20
C TRP A 729 20.56 40.15 -33.34
N SER A 730 19.78 41.20 -33.03
CA SER A 730 19.15 42.07 -34.04
C SER A 730 20.17 42.90 -34.84
N ASP A 731 21.26 43.37 -34.23
CA ASP A 731 22.35 44.07 -34.94
C ASP A 731 23.11 43.10 -35.87
N LEU A 732 23.34 41.86 -35.41
CA LEU A 732 24.01 40.81 -36.18
C LEU A 732 23.18 40.38 -37.40
N GLU A 733 21.87 40.18 -37.23
CA GLU A 733 20.93 39.86 -38.33
C GLU A 733 20.96 40.93 -39.43
N ALA A 734 20.97 42.22 -39.04
CA ALA A 734 21.04 43.34 -39.97
C ALA A 734 22.36 43.42 -40.75
N LEU A 735 23.48 42.97 -40.18
CA LEU A 735 24.77 42.87 -40.87
C LEU A 735 24.81 41.68 -41.85
N TYR A 736 24.24 40.54 -41.47
CA TYR A 736 24.10 39.40 -42.37
C TYR A 736 23.18 39.69 -43.56
N GLU A 737 22.09 40.44 -43.37
CA GLU A 737 21.22 40.88 -44.47
C GLU A 737 21.98 41.80 -45.46
N GLN A 738 22.90 42.64 -44.97
CA GLN A 738 23.78 43.48 -45.80
C GLN A 738 24.83 42.65 -46.55
N GLN A 739 25.44 41.67 -45.88
CA GLN A 739 26.38 40.75 -46.50
C GLN A 739 25.70 39.96 -47.64
N GLY A 740 24.49 39.45 -47.44
CA GLY A 740 23.71 38.77 -48.48
C GLY A 740 23.41 39.65 -49.69
N LYS A 741 23.09 40.93 -49.48
CA LYS A 741 22.88 41.92 -50.56
C LYS A 741 24.16 42.16 -51.36
N LEU A 742 25.32 42.30 -50.70
CA LEU A 742 26.61 42.45 -51.38
C LEU A 742 27.02 41.19 -52.16
N THR A 743 26.82 40.00 -51.60
CA THR A 743 27.09 38.72 -52.28
C THR A 743 26.27 38.58 -53.56
N SER A 744 24.98 38.92 -53.54
CA SER A 744 24.14 38.91 -54.74
C SER A 744 24.59 39.92 -55.81
N LEU A 745 25.14 41.08 -55.41
CA LEU A 745 25.75 42.04 -56.34
C LEU A 745 27.05 41.50 -56.94
N LEU A 746 27.90 40.84 -56.15
CA LEU A 746 29.13 40.19 -56.61
C LEU A 746 28.83 39.07 -57.63
N GLU A 747 27.85 38.20 -57.36
CA GLU A 747 27.38 37.18 -58.31
C GLU A 747 26.89 37.80 -59.64
N GLY A 748 26.17 38.93 -59.55
CA GLY A 748 25.71 39.69 -60.72
C GLY A 748 26.86 40.25 -61.57
N LEU A 749 27.92 40.76 -60.91
CA LEU A 749 29.13 41.24 -61.59
C LEU A 749 29.95 40.11 -62.19
N GLU A 750 30.13 39.01 -61.47
CA GLU A 750 30.84 37.82 -61.98
C GLU A 750 30.20 37.31 -63.27
N LYS A 751 28.85 37.24 -63.30
CA LYS A 751 28.09 36.88 -64.50
C LYS A 751 28.29 37.89 -65.63
N ARG A 752 28.24 39.19 -65.34
CA ARG A 752 28.46 40.27 -66.33
C ARG A 752 29.87 40.20 -66.94
N VAL A 753 30.90 39.98 -66.12
CA VAL A 753 32.29 39.80 -66.58
C VAL A 753 32.42 38.55 -67.45
N ARG A 754 31.85 37.42 -67.02
CA ARG A 754 31.86 36.16 -67.79
C ARG A 754 31.17 36.28 -69.16
N ASP A 755 30.06 37.02 -69.23
CA ASP A 755 29.34 37.25 -70.50
C ASP A 755 30.07 38.24 -71.43
N LEU A 756 30.80 39.22 -70.88
CA LEU A 756 31.67 40.12 -71.66
C LEU A 756 32.91 39.41 -72.20
N ASP A 757 33.56 38.54 -71.42
CA ASP A 757 34.78 37.84 -71.88
C ASP A 757 34.44 36.88 -73.04
N ARG A 758 33.31 36.16 -72.95
CA ARG A 758 32.74 35.37 -74.06
C ARG A 758 32.48 36.20 -75.32
N GLN A 759 32.03 37.46 -75.18
CA GLN A 759 31.83 38.36 -76.31
C GLN A 759 33.17 38.80 -76.91
N ALA A 760 34.19 39.08 -76.09
CA ALA A 760 35.54 39.41 -76.56
C ALA A 760 36.18 38.24 -77.32
N GLU A 761 36.06 37.02 -76.81
CA GLU A 761 36.53 35.79 -77.47
C GLU A 761 35.84 35.57 -78.82
N THR A 762 34.50 35.69 -78.85
CA THR A 762 33.72 35.54 -80.09
C THR A 762 34.08 36.61 -81.12
N GLY A 763 34.32 37.86 -80.68
CA GLY A 763 34.80 38.94 -81.54
C GLY A 763 36.17 38.65 -82.17
N LEU A 764 37.12 38.18 -81.36
CA LEU A 764 38.46 37.77 -81.81
C LEU A 764 38.42 36.65 -82.86
N ILE A 765 37.56 35.64 -82.67
CA ILE A 765 37.38 34.54 -83.62
C ILE A 765 36.82 35.03 -84.96
N ASN A 766 35.89 35.99 -84.96
CA ASN A 766 35.34 36.57 -86.19
C ASN A 766 36.40 37.37 -86.98
N VAL A 767 37.26 38.12 -86.30
CA VAL A 767 38.37 38.88 -86.93
C VAL A 767 39.37 37.96 -87.61
N ILE A 768 39.78 36.89 -86.92
CA ILE A 768 40.71 35.88 -87.46
C ILE A 768 40.10 35.19 -88.69
N SER A 769 38.79 34.91 -88.65
CA SER A 769 38.06 34.29 -89.75
C SER A 769 37.97 35.21 -90.98
N GLY A 770 37.66 36.50 -90.80
CA GLY A 770 37.60 37.50 -91.88
C GLY A 770 38.96 37.80 -92.52
N ALA A 771 40.05 37.78 -91.75
CA ALA A 771 41.41 37.90 -92.29
C ALA A 771 41.77 36.70 -93.19
N LEU A 772 41.35 35.49 -92.81
CA LEU A 772 41.57 34.26 -93.60
C LEU A 772 40.82 34.28 -94.94
N GLU A 773 39.63 34.90 -94.98
CA GLU A 773 38.79 34.96 -96.17
C GLU A 773 39.29 36.02 -97.17
N ASN A 774 39.69 37.22 -96.70
CA ASN A 774 40.29 38.25 -97.55
C ASN A 774 41.65 37.84 -98.14
N ALA A 775 42.46 37.07 -97.42
CA ALA A 775 43.71 36.50 -97.95
C ALA A 775 43.47 35.58 -99.17
N LYS A 776 42.27 34.99 -99.27
CA LYS A 776 41.87 34.05 -100.32
C LYS A 776 41.37 34.73 -101.61
N GLU A 777 40.99 36.00 -101.54
CA GLU A 777 40.58 36.80 -102.72
C GLU A 777 41.76 37.47 -103.42
N LEU A 778 42.86 37.74 -102.71
CA LEU A 778 44.01 38.49 -103.24
C LEU A 778 44.93 37.72 -104.20
N GLU A 779 44.67 36.43 -104.44
CA GLU A 779 45.47 35.55 -105.31
C GLU A 779 45.05 35.59 -106.80
N LYS A 780 44.10 36.47 -107.20
CA LYS A 780 43.38 36.34 -108.50
C LYS A 780 43.34 37.57 -109.44
N GLY A 781 44.26 38.55 -109.36
CA GLY A 781 44.21 39.75 -110.24
C GLY A 781 45.56 40.41 -110.62
N GLU A 782 45.64 40.94 -111.85
CA GLU A 782 46.88 41.39 -112.54
C GLU A 782 47.03 42.95 -112.62
N VAL A 783 48.22 43.48 -112.96
CA VAL A 783 48.67 44.87 -112.69
C VAL A 783 48.78 45.79 -113.94
N SER A 784 48.46 47.10 -113.83
CA SER A 784 49.01 48.13 -114.76
C SER A 784 49.10 49.61 -114.26
N SER A 785 50.35 50.13 -114.24
CA SER A 785 50.87 51.52 -114.43
C SER A 785 50.37 52.77 -113.64
N PHE A 786 50.96 52.95 -112.47
CA PHE A 786 51.74 54.10 -111.93
C PHE A 786 51.95 55.47 -112.68
N ASP A 787 51.04 56.07 -113.48
CA ASP A 787 51.40 57.38 -114.12
C ASP A 787 50.31 58.47 -114.20
N SER A 788 49.58 58.72 -113.10
CA SER A 788 48.73 59.91 -112.96
C SER A 788 48.36 60.28 -111.52
N PHE A 789 49.21 61.00 -110.77
CA PHE A 789 48.79 61.93 -109.68
C PHE A 789 49.91 62.84 -109.14
N LEU A 790 50.42 63.76 -109.97
CA LEU A 790 51.05 65.04 -109.55
C LEU A 790 50.64 66.13 -110.56
N PRO A 791 50.27 67.36 -110.12
CA PRO A 791 51.12 68.51 -110.43
C PRO A 791 51.07 69.73 -109.45
N GLN A 792 51.92 70.72 -109.75
CA GLN A 792 52.08 72.08 -109.16
C GLN A 792 51.19 73.14 -109.89
N LEU A 793 50.98 74.41 -109.48
CA LEU A 793 51.42 75.29 -108.37
C LEU A 793 50.48 76.54 -108.28
N GLY A 794 50.38 77.26 -107.14
CA GLY A 794 49.89 78.66 -107.11
C GLY A 794 49.43 79.20 -105.72
N PRO A 795 49.61 80.50 -105.35
CA PRO A 795 49.87 80.86 -103.94
C PRO A 795 49.08 82.03 -103.27
N GLY A 796 49.04 82.01 -101.92
CA GLY A 796 48.83 83.16 -101.00
C GLY A 796 47.37 83.59 -100.72
N ASN A 797 47.02 84.38 -99.67
CA ASN A 797 47.65 84.72 -98.38
C ASN A 797 46.60 85.49 -97.50
N GLN A 798 46.75 85.50 -96.16
CA GLN A 798 46.09 86.40 -95.16
C GLN A 798 44.55 86.34 -94.94
N GLY A 799 44.13 86.25 -93.67
CA GLY A 799 42.80 86.70 -93.17
C GLY A 799 42.84 88.19 -92.73
N PRO A 800 41.96 88.72 -91.83
CA PRO A 800 40.93 88.06 -91.01
C PRO A 800 39.56 88.83 -90.99
N SER A 801 38.79 88.72 -89.88
CA SER A 801 37.46 89.33 -89.56
C SER A 801 36.24 88.69 -90.25
N GLY A 802 35.04 88.63 -89.64
CA GLY A 802 34.62 89.02 -88.29
C GLY A 802 33.10 89.21 -88.20
N ASN A 803 32.47 88.68 -87.13
CA ASN A 803 31.03 88.44 -86.85
C ASN A 803 30.53 87.03 -87.17
#